data_AF-A0A1Y4LFA7-F1
#
_entry.id   AF-A0A1Y4LFA7-F1
#
_cell.length_a   1.000
_cell.length_b   1.000
_cell.length_c   1.000
_cell.angle_alpha   90.00
_cell.angle_beta   90.00
_cell.angle_gamma   90.00
#
_symmetry.space_group_name_H-M   'P 1'
#
loop_
_entity.id
_entity.type
_entity.pdbx_description
1 polymer ?
#
loop_
_entity_poly.entity_id
_entity_poly.type
_entity_poly.pdbx_seq_one_letter_code
_entity_poly.pdbx_strand_id
1 'polypeptide(L)'
;MELLEQCRIWHENDEYQKIIDALEAIPEGERTPEQDLELARACNNQGDPGTPEGRALFQRAIGLMESHRAAMEGEYSWNFRMGYAHYYLDQEEQALGYFQKALELHPGDGPQYNTEEEIRFFIDDCRRWIAVQGGEGIVLTPEDVEELEGMCEGPSGYFYKMLSYLEETIRAGVREGRFSAAQARADLEVALWYSYACNNVDEYEYYYRAADWMSDSEQAAEAAGSGIWYYRYACALTYCSRLEEALVYARKGVELDPGYVWGYLQYAKLLSHFGKQQEALAAVDRGLELEPGDYEFTTLRREILEGRNLEEMEFHWIDPECDRRLQEGLDEGEADKRRSISHILCDRENLAAIRAALAPTEWEADAPYCTFAIPYGERTVTGRFFGNEAALSKLPALWFQALVRRLPELERRGRTFLSARAGLGTEGLELDRFSIGLDRKIGLIYRREESQVVRFEPDFSLSEDQMALEQPEGGAFLAFVLLEQPEWDGEQFKRDLRDLWGIPCFTRETGGEDGEGALVFEADGMTAAVHLYPFPVPHGEAEENAAHNYLWPEAQETARRHRGQLLVSVLAGEEDPLEAARLQVKLVCAACRQAGVLGVYANGTVYQPEFYEGAAGMMEDGSLPLLNLVWPGLYRREGGLCAYTDGMRAFGRDEMEVLDAGAEPGDLRGFLLDIADYVLENGVALQDGETIGFGEDQRLAITRSAGVWHQGMTLKIQYAPMPED
;
A
#
# COMPACT_ATOMS: atom_id res chain seq x y z
N MET A 1 -26.08 21.33 60.56
CA MET A 1 -25.21 20.47 59.76
C MET A 1 -23.98 21.30 59.45
N GLU A 2 -22.77 20.85 59.78
CA GLU A 2 -21.57 21.57 59.34
C GLU A 2 -21.58 21.61 57.81
N LEU A 3 -21.26 22.76 57.21
CA LEU A 3 -21.36 22.99 55.77
C LEU A 3 -20.62 21.91 54.95
N LEU A 4 -19.48 21.44 55.45
CA LEU A 4 -18.69 20.35 54.84
C LEU A 4 -19.45 19.02 54.78
N GLU A 5 -20.27 18.71 55.79
CA GLU A 5 -21.13 17.52 55.78
C GLU A 5 -22.20 17.62 54.67
N GLN A 6 -22.72 18.83 54.45
CA GLN A 6 -23.67 19.10 53.36
C GLN A 6 -22.99 19.02 51.99
N CYS A 7 -21.75 19.50 51.87
CA CYS A 7 -20.95 19.37 50.65
C CYS A 7 -20.70 17.90 50.28
N ARG A 8 -20.46 17.01 51.27
CA ARG A 8 -20.33 15.57 51.04
C ARG A 8 -21.61 14.97 50.46
N ILE A 9 -22.76 15.33 51.01
CA ILE A 9 -24.07 14.86 50.50
C ILE A 9 -24.29 15.34 49.07
N TRP A 10 -23.99 16.60 48.75
CA TRP A 10 -24.13 17.10 47.38
C TRP A 10 -23.17 16.41 46.41
N HIS A 11 -21.96 16.09 46.86
CA HIS A 11 -20.97 15.38 46.05
C HIS A 11 -21.43 13.97 45.70
N GLU A 12 -21.98 13.23 46.67
CA GLU A 12 -22.54 11.89 46.45
C GLU A 12 -23.76 11.88 45.49
N ASN A 13 -24.39 13.04 45.25
CA ASN A 13 -25.52 13.20 44.34
C ASN A 13 -25.12 13.90 43.01
N ASP A 14 -23.83 14.04 42.73
CA ASP A 14 -23.29 14.75 41.56
C ASP A 14 -23.75 16.22 41.46
N GLU A 15 -24.13 16.84 42.58
CA GLU A 15 -24.63 18.22 42.63
C GLU A 15 -23.49 19.24 42.82
N TYR A 16 -22.44 19.14 42.01
CA TYR A 16 -21.18 19.89 42.19
C TYR A 16 -21.38 21.41 42.16
N GLN A 17 -22.27 21.91 41.30
CA GLN A 17 -22.58 23.35 41.25
C GLN A 17 -23.11 23.89 42.60
N LYS A 18 -23.89 23.10 43.36
CA LYS A 18 -24.38 23.53 44.68
C LYS A 18 -23.24 23.68 45.70
N ILE A 19 -22.23 22.81 45.60
CA ILE A 19 -21.02 22.89 46.44
C ILE A 19 -20.26 24.18 46.09
N ILE A 20 -20.08 24.44 44.80
CA ILE A 20 -19.41 25.64 44.28
C ILE A 20 -20.12 26.89 44.80
N ASP A 21 -21.42 27.03 44.54
CA ASP A 21 -22.21 28.19 44.95
C ASP A 21 -22.18 28.43 46.47
N ALA A 22 -22.27 27.37 47.27
CA ALA A 22 -22.32 27.47 48.72
C ALA A 22 -20.97 27.86 49.35
N LEU A 23 -19.87 27.35 48.82
CA LEU A 23 -18.52 27.67 49.32
C LEU A 23 -18.02 29.02 48.79
N GLU A 24 -18.47 29.45 47.60
CA GLU A 24 -18.18 30.78 47.06
C GLU A 24 -18.88 31.91 47.81
N ALA A 25 -20.02 31.63 48.45
CA ALA A 25 -20.69 32.60 49.30
C ALA A 25 -19.84 33.01 50.52
N ILE A 26 -18.80 32.23 50.87
CA ILE A 26 -17.83 32.54 51.91
C ILE A 26 -16.64 33.30 51.28
N PRO A 27 -16.27 34.48 51.80
CA PRO A 27 -15.10 35.23 51.32
C PRO A 27 -13.81 34.39 51.33
N GLU A 28 -12.96 34.57 50.31
CA GLU A 28 -11.73 33.79 50.12
C GLU A 28 -10.78 33.79 51.34
N GLY A 29 -10.68 34.89 52.09
CA GLY A 29 -9.86 34.97 53.30
C GLY A 29 -10.51 34.39 54.57
N GLU A 30 -11.78 33.98 54.49
CA GLU A 30 -12.55 33.38 55.58
C GLU A 30 -12.80 31.88 55.39
N ARG A 31 -12.47 31.33 54.21
CA ARG A 31 -12.53 29.89 53.94
C ARG A 31 -11.40 29.17 54.66
N THR A 32 -11.75 28.02 55.23
CA THR A 32 -10.79 27.06 55.79
C THR A 32 -10.12 26.27 54.65
N PRO A 33 -8.91 25.73 54.85
CA PRO A 33 -8.26 24.87 53.86
C PRO A 33 -9.15 23.71 53.41
N GLU A 34 -9.89 23.09 54.33
CA GLU A 34 -10.82 22.00 54.02
C GLU A 34 -11.96 22.46 53.10
N GLN A 35 -12.43 23.70 53.24
CA GLN A 35 -13.45 24.27 52.35
C GLN A 35 -12.88 24.59 50.97
N ASP A 36 -11.64 25.11 50.88
CA ASP A 36 -11.02 25.39 49.58
C ASP A 36 -10.74 24.09 48.79
N LEU A 37 -10.39 23.00 49.46
CA LEU A 37 -10.23 21.68 48.82
C LEU A 37 -11.54 21.10 48.32
N GLU A 38 -12.61 21.22 49.12
CA GLU A 38 -13.94 20.77 48.71
C GLU A 38 -14.47 21.57 47.53
N LEU A 39 -14.15 22.87 47.49
CA LEU A 39 -14.44 23.72 46.33
C LEU A 39 -13.61 23.29 45.11
N ALA A 40 -12.30 23.06 45.27
CA ALA A 40 -11.44 22.58 44.18
C ALA A 40 -11.90 21.22 43.62
N ARG A 41 -12.33 20.31 44.50
CA ARG A 41 -12.96 19.03 44.12
C ARG A 41 -14.18 19.23 43.25
N ALA A 42 -15.11 20.09 43.68
CA ALA A 42 -16.32 20.34 42.93
C ALA A 42 -16.00 21.00 41.58
N CYS A 43 -15.02 21.91 41.52
CA CYS A 43 -14.54 22.48 40.27
C CYS A 43 -13.97 21.43 39.30
N ASN A 44 -13.14 20.49 39.78
CA ASN A 44 -12.63 19.39 38.94
C ASN A 44 -13.74 18.51 38.38
N ASN A 45 -14.76 18.18 39.18
CA ASN A 45 -15.84 17.29 38.73
C ASN A 45 -16.87 18.00 37.83
N GLN A 46 -17.02 19.32 37.97
CA GLN A 46 -17.93 20.13 37.14
C GLN A 46 -17.27 20.58 35.81
N GLY A 47 -15.94 20.55 35.74
CA GLY A 47 -15.20 21.01 34.57
C GLY A 47 -15.46 20.18 33.32
N ASP A 48 -15.79 20.85 32.21
CA ASP A 48 -15.84 20.25 30.87
C ASP A 48 -14.60 20.70 30.06
N PRO A 49 -13.68 19.79 29.70
CA PRO A 49 -12.47 20.15 28.96
C PRO A 49 -12.76 20.71 27.56
N GLY A 50 -13.94 20.44 26.99
CA GLY A 50 -14.35 20.92 25.67
C GLY A 50 -14.79 22.38 25.61
N THR A 51 -14.91 23.08 26.75
CA THR A 51 -15.42 24.46 26.82
C THR A 51 -14.47 25.40 27.56
N PRO A 52 -14.31 26.67 27.13
CA PRO A 52 -13.48 27.65 27.86
C PRO A 52 -13.92 27.84 29.31
N GLU A 53 -15.22 27.82 29.58
CA GLU A 53 -15.81 27.96 30.91
C GLU A 53 -15.47 26.75 31.79
N GLY A 54 -15.52 25.53 31.24
CA GLY A 54 -15.10 24.31 31.93
C GLY A 54 -13.60 24.28 32.20
N ARG A 55 -12.77 24.71 31.24
CA ARG A 55 -11.30 24.83 31.44
C ARG A 55 -10.93 25.83 32.52
N ALA A 56 -11.71 26.92 32.66
CA ALA A 56 -11.52 27.88 33.74
C ALA A 56 -11.77 27.26 35.14
N LEU A 57 -12.66 26.24 35.24
CA LEU A 57 -12.88 25.53 36.51
C LEU A 57 -11.66 24.70 36.92
N PHE A 58 -10.98 24.02 35.99
CA PHE A 58 -9.73 23.30 36.29
C PHE A 58 -8.60 24.24 36.73
N GLN A 59 -8.42 25.36 36.03
CA GLN A 59 -7.42 26.38 36.42
C GLN A 59 -7.70 26.94 37.80
N ARG A 60 -8.97 27.12 38.12
CA ARG A 60 -9.40 27.60 39.43
C ARG A 60 -9.17 26.57 40.53
N ALA A 61 -9.43 25.29 40.27
CA ALA A 61 -9.13 24.23 41.21
C ALA A 61 -7.63 24.20 41.56
N ILE A 62 -6.75 24.35 40.56
CA ILE A 62 -5.30 24.50 40.77
C ILE A 62 -5.00 25.69 41.69
N GLY A 63 -5.56 26.87 41.38
CA GLY A 63 -5.33 28.08 42.19
C GLY A 63 -5.74 27.94 43.67
N LEU A 64 -6.88 27.29 43.92
CA LEU A 64 -7.36 27.01 45.28
C LEU A 64 -6.44 26.04 46.03
N MET A 65 -5.95 24.99 45.36
CA MET A 65 -5.08 23.99 45.97
C MET A 65 -3.64 24.49 46.17
N GLU A 66 -3.15 25.34 45.28
CA GLU A 66 -1.80 25.91 45.31
C GLU A 66 -1.58 26.82 46.53
N SER A 67 -2.61 27.56 46.94
CA SER A 67 -2.55 28.43 48.13
C SER A 67 -2.25 27.66 49.43
N HIS A 68 -2.52 26.35 49.44
CA HIS A 68 -2.33 25.44 50.58
C HIS A 68 -1.18 24.44 50.40
N ARG A 69 -0.35 24.58 49.35
CA ARG A 69 0.74 23.64 49.01
C ARG A 69 1.58 23.22 50.22
N ALA A 70 2.05 24.18 51.01
CA ALA A 70 2.94 23.94 52.15
C ALA A 70 2.34 23.03 53.25
N ALA A 71 1.01 22.98 53.35
CA ALA A 71 0.31 22.13 54.31
C ALA A 71 -0.08 20.76 53.74
N MET A 72 -0.19 20.63 52.41
CA MET A 72 -0.99 19.56 51.78
C MET A 72 -0.28 18.78 50.67
N GLU A 73 0.91 19.21 50.23
CA GLU A 73 1.66 18.53 49.16
C GLU A 73 2.03 17.08 49.48
N GLY A 74 1.98 16.69 50.76
CA GLY A 74 2.19 15.32 51.24
C GLY A 74 0.93 14.45 51.27
N GLU A 75 -0.24 14.97 50.89
CA GLU A 75 -1.50 14.24 50.90
C GLU A 75 -1.83 13.63 49.53
N TYR A 76 -2.31 12.39 49.55
CA TYR A 76 -2.76 11.69 48.34
C TYR A 76 -3.84 12.47 47.58
N SER A 77 -4.91 12.87 48.28
CA SER A 77 -6.07 13.54 47.68
C SER A 77 -5.73 14.89 47.06
N TRP A 78 -4.73 15.58 47.58
CA TRP A 78 -4.24 16.82 47.01
C TRP A 78 -3.47 16.55 45.70
N ASN A 79 -2.54 15.59 45.72
CA ASN A 79 -1.76 15.22 44.53
C ASN A 79 -2.65 14.67 43.40
N PHE A 80 -3.62 13.80 43.70
CA PHE A 80 -4.53 13.29 42.67
C PHE A 80 -5.34 14.41 42.01
N ARG A 81 -5.87 15.36 42.80
CA ARG A 81 -6.67 16.48 42.27
C ARG A 81 -5.85 17.46 41.46
N MET A 82 -4.61 17.74 41.88
CA MET A 82 -3.66 18.53 41.10
C MET A 82 -3.39 17.83 39.76
N GLY A 83 -3.09 16.53 39.78
CA GLY A 83 -2.90 15.72 38.57
C GLY A 83 -4.10 15.78 37.62
N TYR A 84 -5.30 15.58 38.14
CA TYR A 84 -6.55 15.59 37.37
C TYR A 84 -6.81 16.95 36.70
N ALA A 85 -6.61 18.05 37.43
CA ALA A 85 -6.80 19.39 36.87
C ALA A 85 -5.77 19.71 35.77
N HIS A 86 -4.50 19.33 35.96
CA HIS A 86 -3.45 19.48 34.95
C HIS A 86 -3.71 18.60 33.72
N TYR A 87 -4.21 17.37 33.91
CA TYR A 87 -4.53 16.44 32.83
C TYR A 87 -5.57 17.03 31.86
N TYR A 88 -6.71 17.52 32.35
CA TYR A 88 -7.75 18.12 31.50
C TYR A 88 -7.41 19.53 30.97
N LEU A 89 -6.25 20.07 31.37
CA LEU A 89 -5.68 21.30 30.82
C LEU A 89 -4.58 21.03 29.78
N ASP A 90 -4.37 19.78 29.36
CA ASP A 90 -3.33 19.34 28.43
C ASP A 90 -1.91 19.74 28.96
N GLN A 91 -1.67 19.47 30.24
CA GLN A 91 -0.41 19.76 30.94
C GLN A 91 0.18 18.45 31.49
N GLU A 92 0.52 17.55 30.59
CA GLU A 92 0.78 16.14 30.88
C GLU A 92 2.04 15.93 31.71
N GLU A 93 3.09 16.72 31.51
CA GLU A 93 4.31 16.66 32.34
C GLU A 93 4.03 16.99 33.82
N GLN A 94 3.22 18.01 34.07
CA GLN A 94 2.82 18.41 35.41
C GLN A 94 1.86 17.37 36.00
N ALA A 95 0.87 16.91 35.22
CA ALA A 95 -0.08 15.89 35.63
C ALA A 95 0.62 14.58 36.03
N LEU A 96 1.58 14.11 35.22
CA LEU A 96 2.36 12.89 35.48
C LEU A 96 3.08 12.95 36.83
N GLY A 97 3.76 14.06 37.12
CA GLY A 97 4.47 14.23 38.39
C GLY A 97 3.55 14.14 39.61
N TYR A 98 2.37 14.75 39.52
CA TYR A 98 1.36 14.70 40.58
C TYR A 98 0.71 13.33 40.73
N PHE A 99 0.36 12.64 39.65
CA PHE A 99 -0.20 11.28 39.73
C PHE A 99 0.82 10.26 40.24
N GLN A 100 2.08 10.35 39.84
CA GLN A 100 3.15 9.52 40.42
C GLN A 100 3.26 9.73 41.92
N LYS A 101 3.19 10.99 42.39
CA LYS A 101 3.22 11.29 43.81
C LYS A 101 1.98 10.77 44.55
N ALA A 102 0.80 10.85 43.92
CA ALA A 102 -0.43 10.29 44.44
C ALA A 102 -0.30 8.76 44.61
N LEU A 103 0.22 8.05 43.60
CA LEU A 103 0.43 6.60 43.63
C LEU A 103 1.46 6.18 44.70
N GLU A 104 2.55 6.94 44.89
CA GLU A 104 3.52 6.71 45.96
C GLU A 104 2.89 6.80 47.36
N LEU A 105 2.01 7.79 47.57
CA LEU A 105 1.39 8.07 48.86
C LEU A 105 0.23 7.11 49.17
N HIS A 106 -0.38 6.52 48.15
CA HIS A 106 -1.53 5.62 48.31
C HIS A 106 -1.58 4.51 47.23
N PRO A 107 -0.84 3.40 47.39
CA PRO A 107 -0.75 2.30 46.43
C PRO A 107 -1.96 1.33 46.46
N GLY A 108 -3.18 1.79 46.78
CA GLY A 108 -4.38 0.96 47.09
C GLY A 108 -4.44 0.53 48.58
N ASP A 109 -5.55 0.52 49.34
CA ASP A 109 -7.00 0.36 49.11
C ASP A 109 -7.86 1.33 49.97
N GLY A 110 -8.99 1.81 49.41
CA GLY A 110 -10.12 2.43 50.14
C GLY A 110 -11.29 2.83 49.19
N PRO A 111 -12.57 2.63 49.54
CA PRO A 111 -13.47 1.83 48.69
C PRO A 111 -14.46 2.60 47.80
N GLN A 112 -14.16 3.83 47.37
CA GLN A 112 -15.19 4.59 46.63
C GLN A 112 -14.76 5.32 45.36
N TYR A 113 -13.56 5.91 45.27
CA TYR A 113 -13.13 6.64 44.07
C TYR A 113 -11.60 6.69 43.96
N ASN A 114 -11.07 6.71 42.72
CA ASN A 114 -9.64 6.87 42.39
C ASN A 114 -8.77 5.71 42.90
N THR A 115 -9.06 4.53 42.38
CA THR A 115 -8.35 3.26 42.60
C THR A 115 -6.90 3.32 42.09
N GLU A 116 -6.06 2.36 42.51
CA GLU A 116 -4.71 2.22 41.96
C GLU A 116 -4.73 2.09 40.43
N GLU A 117 -5.69 1.34 39.88
CA GLU A 117 -5.88 1.16 38.44
C GLU A 117 -6.20 2.49 37.74
N GLU A 118 -7.08 3.31 38.31
CA GLU A 118 -7.42 4.63 37.75
C GLU A 118 -6.22 5.59 37.79
N ILE A 119 -5.44 5.60 38.86
CA ILE A 119 -4.22 6.42 38.94
C ILE A 119 -3.19 5.96 37.92
N ARG A 120 -3.02 4.63 37.76
CA ARG A 120 -2.11 4.05 36.76
C ARG A 120 -2.56 4.36 35.34
N PHE A 121 -3.86 4.32 35.06
CA PHE A 121 -4.42 4.76 33.77
C PHE A 121 -3.97 6.18 33.43
N PHE A 122 -4.15 7.14 34.34
CA PHE A 122 -3.73 8.52 34.10
C PHE A 122 -2.21 8.67 33.93
N ILE A 123 -1.41 7.92 34.69
CA ILE A 123 0.06 7.92 34.55
C ILE A 123 0.47 7.42 33.16
N ASP A 124 -0.11 6.32 32.71
CA ASP A 124 0.25 5.70 31.44
C ASP A 124 -0.27 6.53 30.24
N ASP A 125 -1.45 7.13 30.38
CA ASP A 125 -1.98 8.07 29.37
C ASP A 125 -1.14 9.36 29.31
N CYS A 126 -0.75 9.95 30.44
CA CYS A 126 0.20 11.08 30.44
C CYS A 126 1.54 10.71 29.80
N ARG A 127 2.08 9.51 30.07
CA ARG A 127 3.31 9.03 29.42
C ARG A 127 3.15 8.89 27.91
N ARG A 128 2.01 8.37 27.45
CA ARG A 128 1.68 8.26 26.02
C ARG A 128 1.66 9.65 25.38
N TRP A 129 0.96 10.61 25.97
CA TRP A 129 0.88 11.98 25.45
C TRP A 129 2.21 12.75 25.52
N ILE A 130 2.99 12.56 26.58
CA ILE A 130 4.36 13.11 26.67
C ILE A 130 5.27 12.49 25.61
N ALA A 131 5.16 11.19 25.33
CA ALA A 131 5.93 10.55 24.25
C ALA A 131 5.52 11.10 22.86
N VAL A 132 4.21 11.33 22.65
CA VAL A 132 3.66 11.95 21.44
C VAL A 132 4.13 13.41 21.29
N GLN A 133 4.15 14.20 22.36
CA GLN A 133 4.58 15.61 22.32
C GLN A 133 6.11 15.79 22.38
N GLY A 134 6.83 14.82 22.94
CA GLY A 134 8.28 14.86 23.20
C GLY A 134 9.16 14.28 22.07
N GLY A 135 8.57 13.71 21.02
CA GLY A 135 9.32 13.26 19.85
C GLY A 135 10.22 12.04 20.11
N GLU A 136 9.75 11.05 20.87
CA GLU A 136 10.32 9.70 20.85
C GLU A 136 9.45 8.75 20.00
N GLY A 137 9.46 9.00 18.68
CA GLY A 137 9.69 7.99 17.65
C GLY A 137 8.82 6.73 17.55
N ILE A 138 7.55 6.71 17.96
CA ILE A 138 6.67 5.58 17.61
C ILE A 138 6.36 5.66 16.11
N VAL A 139 6.86 4.69 15.34
CA VAL A 139 6.67 4.62 13.89
C VAL A 139 5.39 3.89 13.54
N LEU A 140 5.18 2.71 14.11
CA LEU A 140 3.95 1.93 14.02
C LEU A 140 3.19 2.03 15.35
N THR A 141 1.93 2.40 15.28
CA THR A 141 1.02 2.38 16.43
C THR A 141 0.51 0.96 16.70
N PRO A 142 -0.02 0.65 17.90
CA PRO A 142 -0.65 -0.64 18.16
C PRO A 142 -1.76 -0.97 17.15
N GLU A 143 -2.52 0.03 16.72
CA GLU A 143 -3.56 -0.13 15.70
C GLU A 143 -2.95 -0.50 14.33
N ASP A 144 -1.79 0.06 13.99
CA ASP A 144 -1.07 -0.31 12.76
C ASP A 144 -0.57 -1.77 12.82
N VAL A 145 -0.12 -2.21 13.99
CA VAL A 145 0.31 -3.60 14.21
C VAL A 145 -0.88 -4.57 14.14
N GLU A 146 -2.02 -4.22 14.73
CA GLU A 146 -3.24 -5.04 14.64
C GLU A 146 -3.72 -5.20 13.18
N GLU A 147 -3.67 -4.11 12.40
CA GLU A 147 -4.00 -4.18 10.96
C GLU A 147 -3.03 -5.09 10.21
N LEU A 148 -1.73 -5.03 10.48
CA LEU A 148 -0.72 -5.92 9.89
C LEU A 148 -0.90 -7.39 10.28
N GLU A 149 -1.23 -7.66 11.55
CA GLU A 149 -1.56 -9.00 12.04
C GLU A 149 -2.80 -9.55 11.33
N GLY A 150 -3.85 -8.72 11.14
CA GLY A 150 -5.05 -9.09 10.40
C GLY A 150 -4.77 -9.48 8.93
N MET A 151 -3.73 -8.93 8.31
CA MET A 151 -3.33 -9.30 6.95
C MET A 151 -2.60 -10.66 6.85
N CYS A 152 -2.22 -11.25 7.99
CA CYS A 152 -1.53 -12.55 8.05
C CYS A 152 -2.49 -13.74 7.93
N GLU A 153 -3.82 -13.53 7.88
CA GLU A 153 -4.80 -14.61 7.83
C GLU A 153 -4.86 -15.30 6.45
N GLY A 154 -4.55 -16.61 6.41
CA GLY A 154 -4.66 -17.48 5.22
C GLY A 154 -3.32 -18.00 4.68
N PRO A 155 -3.34 -19.01 3.78
CA PRO A 155 -2.14 -19.69 3.27
C PRO A 155 -1.29 -18.84 2.29
N SER A 156 -1.79 -17.68 1.87
CA SER A 156 -1.13 -16.80 0.89
C SER A 156 -1.10 -15.35 1.37
N GLY A 157 -0.77 -15.13 2.66
CA GLY A 157 -0.85 -13.83 3.35
C GLY A 157 -0.62 -12.63 2.44
N TYR A 158 -1.40 -11.55 2.62
CA TYR A 158 -1.43 -10.43 1.68
C TYR A 158 -0.17 -9.55 1.77
N PHE A 159 1.01 -10.10 1.47
CA PHE A 159 2.30 -9.47 1.73
C PHE A 159 2.50 -8.18 0.92
N TYR A 160 2.02 -8.11 -0.32
CA TYR A 160 2.05 -6.86 -1.08
C TYR A 160 1.17 -5.77 -0.44
N LYS A 161 0.02 -6.14 0.14
CA LYS A 161 -0.85 -5.22 0.89
C LYS A 161 -0.17 -4.73 2.16
N MET A 162 0.49 -5.62 2.91
CA MET A 162 1.29 -5.25 4.08
C MET A 162 2.38 -4.25 3.70
N LEU A 163 3.09 -4.49 2.59
CA LEU A 163 4.14 -3.58 2.13
C LEU A 163 3.57 -2.21 1.72
N SER A 164 2.49 -2.18 0.95
CA SER A 164 1.81 -0.93 0.57
C SER A 164 1.40 -0.14 1.83
N TYR A 165 0.77 -0.82 2.79
CA TYR A 165 0.36 -0.24 4.05
C TYR A 165 1.54 0.32 4.86
N LEU A 166 2.60 -0.47 5.07
CA LEU A 166 3.81 -0.03 5.77
C LEU A 166 4.43 1.19 5.09
N GLU A 167 4.58 1.16 3.77
CA GLU A 167 5.22 2.24 3.01
C GLU A 167 4.39 3.53 3.04
N GLU A 168 3.07 3.45 2.94
CA GLU A 168 2.21 4.63 3.07
C GLU A 168 2.14 5.14 4.51
N THR A 169 2.05 4.27 5.52
CA THR A 169 2.08 4.68 6.93
C THR A 169 3.38 5.41 7.27
N ILE A 170 4.53 4.90 6.79
CA ILE A 170 5.84 5.55 6.94
C ILE A 170 5.87 6.87 6.17
N ARG A 171 5.45 6.89 4.90
CA ARG A 171 5.45 8.09 4.06
C ARG A 171 4.58 9.19 4.66
N ALA A 172 3.39 8.84 5.13
CA ALA A 172 2.46 9.74 5.81
C ALA A 172 3.07 10.29 7.09
N GLY A 173 3.63 9.44 7.94
CA GLY A 173 4.27 9.89 9.18
C GLY A 173 5.47 10.80 8.97
N VAL A 174 6.27 10.55 7.94
CA VAL A 174 7.36 11.45 7.54
C VAL A 174 6.83 12.79 7.02
N ARG A 175 5.79 12.76 6.18
CA ARG A 175 5.16 13.96 5.62
C ARG A 175 4.53 14.84 6.69
N GLU A 176 3.92 14.22 7.69
CA GLU A 176 3.27 14.86 8.84
C GLU A 176 4.28 15.30 9.91
N GLY A 177 5.54 14.87 9.81
CA GLY A 177 6.60 15.21 10.76
C GLY A 177 6.53 14.43 12.08
N ARG A 178 5.80 13.31 12.14
CA ARG A 178 5.72 12.43 13.32
C ARG A 178 7.06 11.76 13.62
N PHE A 179 7.81 11.42 12.58
CA PHE A 179 9.17 10.86 12.64
C PHE A 179 9.91 11.14 11.33
N SER A 180 11.23 11.00 11.33
CA SER A 180 12.06 11.08 10.11
C SER A 180 12.15 9.72 9.41
N ALA A 181 12.48 9.73 8.11
CA ALA A 181 12.73 8.49 7.36
C ALA A 181 13.86 7.65 7.98
N ALA A 182 14.88 8.30 8.56
CA ALA A 182 15.96 7.61 9.26
C ALA A 182 15.48 6.93 10.55
N GLN A 183 14.55 7.55 11.28
CA GLN A 183 13.93 6.92 12.45
C GLN A 183 13.08 5.72 12.04
N ALA A 184 12.27 5.83 10.98
CA ALA A 184 11.49 4.71 10.44
C ALA A 184 12.36 3.52 10.00
N ARG A 185 13.50 3.81 9.39
CA ARG A 185 14.48 2.79 8.96
C ARG A 185 15.18 2.09 10.14
N ALA A 186 15.49 2.84 11.20
CA ALA A 186 16.17 2.32 12.38
C ALA A 186 15.22 1.61 13.37
N ASP A 187 13.91 1.79 13.21
CA ASP A 187 12.90 1.20 14.08
C ASP A 187 12.83 -0.33 13.93
N LEU A 188 12.87 -1.04 15.06
CA LEU A 188 12.94 -2.49 15.08
C LEU A 188 11.60 -3.13 14.65
N GLU A 189 10.47 -2.58 15.09
CA GLU A 189 9.16 -3.16 14.79
C GLU A 189 8.83 -3.03 13.30
N VAL A 190 9.11 -1.86 12.72
CA VAL A 190 9.05 -1.64 11.27
C VAL A 190 9.95 -2.63 10.53
N ALA A 191 11.21 -2.77 10.94
CA ALA A 191 12.14 -3.68 10.28
C ALA A 191 11.66 -5.14 10.33
N LEU A 192 11.03 -5.55 11.43
CA LEU A 192 10.46 -6.90 11.57
C LEU A 192 9.26 -7.09 10.64
N TRP A 193 8.30 -6.18 10.60
CA TRP A 193 7.13 -6.29 9.72
C TRP A 193 7.49 -6.16 8.24
N TYR A 194 8.37 -5.22 7.90
CA TYR A 194 8.83 -5.02 6.52
C TYR A 194 9.57 -6.25 6.00
N SER A 195 10.51 -6.81 6.78
CA SER A 195 11.22 -8.03 6.40
C SER A 195 10.34 -9.27 6.38
N TYR A 196 9.31 -9.35 7.25
CA TYR A 196 8.32 -10.42 7.20
C TYR A 196 7.57 -10.40 5.87
N ALA A 197 7.01 -9.25 5.48
CA ALA A 197 6.27 -9.16 4.24
C ALA A 197 7.18 -9.43 3.03
N CYS A 198 8.34 -8.77 2.96
CA CYS A 198 9.29 -8.96 1.88
C CYS A 198 9.77 -10.42 1.72
N ASN A 199 10.20 -11.08 2.80
CA ASN A 199 10.77 -12.42 2.70
C ASN A 199 9.74 -13.50 2.32
N ASN A 200 8.44 -13.22 2.51
CA ASN A 200 7.36 -14.14 2.14
C ASN A 200 6.73 -13.85 0.77
N VAL A 201 7.10 -12.75 0.09
CA VAL A 201 6.78 -12.56 -1.34
C VAL A 201 7.51 -13.60 -2.21
N ASP A 202 8.64 -14.13 -1.74
CA ASP A 202 9.48 -15.13 -2.43
C ASP A 202 9.98 -14.65 -3.81
N GLU A 203 10.36 -13.37 -3.88
CA GLU A 203 10.98 -12.76 -5.05
C GLU A 203 12.26 -12.02 -4.65
N TYR A 204 13.27 -12.08 -5.52
CA TYR A 204 14.60 -11.51 -5.26
C TYR A 204 14.57 -10.02 -4.86
N GLU A 205 13.78 -9.18 -5.56
CA GLU A 205 13.72 -7.75 -5.27
C GLU A 205 13.29 -7.49 -3.82
N TYR A 206 12.40 -8.31 -3.29
CA TYR A 206 11.89 -8.16 -1.93
C TYR A 206 12.90 -8.65 -0.90
N TYR A 207 13.65 -9.73 -1.16
CA TYR A 207 14.81 -10.09 -0.33
C TYR A 207 15.87 -8.98 -0.31
N TYR A 208 16.14 -8.34 -1.45
CA TYR A 208 17.04 -7.18 -1.50
C TYR A 208 16.50 -6.02 -0.66
N ARG A 209 15.22 -5.68 -0.80
CA ARG A 209 14.56 -4.63 0.01
C ARG A 209 14.62 -4.94 1.50
N ALA A 210 14.39 -6.19 1.90
CA ALA A 210 14.52 -6.60 3.29
C ALA A 210 15.97 -6.46 3.79
N ALA A 211 16.95 -6.92 3.01
CA ALA A 211 18.36 -6.81 3.39
C ALA A 211 18.83 -5.34 3.47
N ASP A 212 18.36 -4.48 2.57
CA ASP A 212 18.64 -3.05 2.60
C ASP A 212 17.96 -2.39 3.81
N TRP A 213 16.69 -2.71 4.08
CA TRP A 213 15.93 -2.11 5.19
C TRP A 213 16.48 -2.49 6.56
N MET A 214 16.69 -3.78 6.77
CA MET A 214 17.02 -4.27 8.11
C MET A 214 18.34 -3.70 8.61
N SER A 215 19.35 -3.48 7.76
CA SER A 215 20.70 -3.08 8.21
C SER A 215 20.72 -1.83 9.11
N ASP A 216 19.78 -0.91 8.94
CA ASP A 216 19.72 0.33 9.72
C ASP A 216 19.19 0.12 11.16
N SER A 217 18.53 -1.01 11.41
CA SER A 217 17.93 -1.39 12.69
C SER A 217 18.77 -2.40 13.49
N GLU A 218 20.00 -2.74 13.05
CA GLU A 218 20.84 -3.75 13.73
C GLU A 218 21.08 -3.40 15.22
N GLN A 219 21.35 -2.14 15.54
CA GLN A 219 21.61 -1.71 16.92
C GLN A 219 20.39 -1.91 17.82
N ALA A 220 19.19 -1.61 17.31
CA ALA A 220 17.94 -1.82 18.02
C ALA A 220 17.66 -3.31 18.22
N ALA A 221 17.91 -4.13 17.19
CA ALA A 221 17.78 -5.59 17.27
C ALA A 221 18.74 -6.21 18.29
N GLU A 222 19.99 -5.75 18.34
CA GLU A 222 20.98 -6.21 19.31
C GLU A 222 20.60 -5.84 20.74
N ALA A 223 20.18 -4.59 20.96
CA ALA A 223 19.73 -4.11 22.27
C ALA A 223 18.49 -4.87 22.78
N ALA A 224 17.58 -5.23 21.87
CA ALA A 224 16.38 -6.01 22.19
C ALA A 224 16.64 -7.52 22.34
N GLY A 225 17.81 -8.02 21.95
CA GLY A 225 18.06 -9.46 21.93
C GLY A 225 17.23 -10.20 20.87
N SER A 226 16.89 -9.56 19.75
CA SER A 226 15.88 -10.06 18.80
C SER A 226 16.42 -11.15 17.87
N GLY A 227 16.25 -12.43 18.24
CA GLY A 227 16.65 -13.57 17.41
C GLY A 227 15.95 -13.61 16.04
N ILE A 228 14.67 -13.21 16.01
CA ILE A 228 13.86 -13.16 14.80
C ILE A 228 14.41 -12.18 13.75
N TRP A 229 14.95 -11.04 14.19
CA TRP A 229 15.61 -10.08 13.30
C TRP A 229 16.81 -10.72 12.61
N TYR A 230 17.70 -11.38 13.38
CA TYR A 230 18.90 -12.01 12.84
C TYR A 230 18.58 -13.15 11.88
N TYR A 231 17.54 -13.94 12.17
CA TYR A 231 17.04 -14.97 11.28
C TYR A 231 16.54 -14.38 9.95
N ARG A 232 15.60 -13.43 9.99
CA ARG A 232 15.03 -12.82 8.78
C ARG A 232 16.09 -12.10 7.94
N TYR A 233 17.04 -11.43 8.60
CA TYR A 233 18.15 -10.77 7.91
C TYR A 233 19.09 -11.77 7.24
N ALA A 234 19.45 -12.86 7.93
CA ALA A 234 20.27 -13.92 7.33
C ALA A 234 19.58 -14.61 6.15
N CYS A 235 18.27 -14.81 6.19
CA CYS A 235 17.49 -15.30 5.04
C CYS A 235 17.58 -14.34 3.86
N ALA A 236 17.29 -13.04 4.07
CA ALA A 236 17.38 -12.03 3.01
C ALA A 236 18.78 -11.97 2.38
N LEU A 237 19.84 -11.95 3.21
CA LEU A 237 21.23 -12.00 2.74
C LEU A 237 21.55 -13.26 1.93
N THR A 238 20.95 -14.40 2.27
CA THR A 238 21.14 -15.68 1.55
C THR A 238 20.61 -15.58 0.13
N TYR A 239 19.39 -15.06 -0.03
CA TYR A 239 18.78 -14.83 -1.35
C TYR A 239 19.42 -13.68 -2.13
N CYS A 240 20.20 -12.82 -1.47
CA CYS A 240 21.07 -11.83 -2.13
C CYS A 240 22.49 -12.35 -2.44
N SER A 241 22.76 -13.66 -2.31
CA SER A 241 24.10 -14.26 -2.51
C SER A 241 25.21 -13.75 -1.56
N ARG A 242 24.85 -13.12 -0.43
CA ARG A 242 25.77 -12.60 0.59
C ARG A 242 26.00 -13.65 1.70
N LEU A 243 26.44 -14.84 1.31
CA LEU A 243 26.42 -16.04 2.15
C LEU A 243 27.36 -15.98 3.36
N GLU A 244 28.56 -15.40 3.21
CA GLU A 244 29.50 -15.23 4.32
C GLU A 244 28.94 -14.28 5.40
N GLU A 245 28.26 -13.20 4.98
CA GLU A 245 27.59 -12.28 5.89
C GLU A 245 26.38 -12.96 6.55
N ALA A 246 25.57 -13.68 5.76
CA ALA A 246 24.44 -14.45 6.28
C ALA A 246 24.89 -15.43 7.39
N LEU A 247 26.02 -16.13 7.23
CA LEU A 247 26.55 -17.04 8.26
C LEU A 247 26.93 -16.30 9.55
N VAL A 248 27.50 -15.09 9.44
CA VAL A 248 27.86 -14.27 10.61
C VAL A 248 26.61 -13.86 11.38
N TYR A 249 25.58 -13.38 10.69
CA TYR A 249 24.33 -12.95 11.32
C TYR A 249 23.50 -14.12 11.85
N ALA A 250 23.46 -15.25 11.15
CA ALA A 250 22.79 -16.46 11.63
C ALA A 250 23.42 -16.97 12.94
N ARG A 251 24.77 -16.96 13.03
CA ARG A 251 25.48 -17.30 14.27
C ARG A 251 25.14 -16.32 15.39
N LYS A 252 25.18 -15.01 15.12
CA LYS A 252 24.86 -13.97 16.11
C LYS A 252 23.43 -14.14 16.63
N GLY A 253 22.48 -14.48 15.76
CA GLY A 253 21.09 -14.75 16.13
C GLY A 253 20.92 -15.88 17.15
N VAL A 254 21.52 -17.05 16.89
CA VAL A 254 21.40 -18.21 17.81
C VAL A 254 22.19 -18.03 19.11
N GLU A 255 23.22 -17.18 19.11
CA GLU A 255 23.98 -16.82 20.32
C GLU A 255 23.20 -15.80 21.19
N LEU A 256 22.53 -14.85 20.55
CA LEU A 256 21.82 -13.75 21.22
C LEU A 256 20.45 -14.20 21.77
N ASP A 257 19.71 -15.00 20.99
CA ASP A 257 18.44 -15.59 21.38
C ASP A 257 18.45 -17.11 21.14
N PRO A 258 18.98 -17.89 22.10
CA PRO A 258 19.05 -19.33 21.98
C PRO A 258 17.69 -20.05 22.01
N GLY A 259 16.60 -19.31 22.27
CA GLY A 259 15.23 -19.82 22.30
C GLY A 259 14.50 -19.68 20.97
N TYR A 260 14.96 -18.79 20.08
CA TYR A 260 14.34 -18.62 18.77
C TYR A 260 14.69 -19.77 17.81
N VAL A 261 13.74 -20.68 17.64
CA VAL A 261 13.91 -21.98 16.97
C VAL A 261 14.41 -21.83 15.53
N TRP A 262 13.78 -20.95 14.73
CA TRP A 262 14.06 -20.82 13.30
C TRP A 262 15.47 -20.28 13.00
N GLY A 263 16.11 -19.61 13.95
CA GLY A 263 17.51 -19.19 13.83
C GLY A 263 18.46 -20.38 13.62
N TYR A 264 18.20 -21.52 14.27
CA TYR A 264 19.00 -22.73 14.10
C TYR A 264 18.82 -23.38 12.74
N LEU A 265 17.65 -23.25 12.11
CA LEU A 265 17.38 -23.77 10.77
C LEU A 265 18.29 -23.06 9.76
N GLN A 266 18.27 -21.72 9.74
CA GLN A 266 19.10 -20.95 8.82
C GLN A 266 20.59 -21.12 9.11
N TYR A 267 20.98 -21.18 10.39
CA TYR A 267 22.37 -21.41 10.76
C TYR A 267 22.87 -22.78 10.29
N ALA A 268 22.07 -23.84 10.41
CA ALA A 268 22.41 -25.17 9.95
C ALA A 268 22.59 -25.24 8.42
N LYS A 269 21.68 -24.64 7.65
CA LYS A 269 21.78 -24.55 6.18
C LYS A 269 23.11 -23.92 5.75
N LEU A 270 23.45 -22.77 6.34
CA LEU A 270 24.69 -22.05 6.05
C LEU A 270 25.94 -22.83 6.50
N LEU A 271 25.93 -23.43 7.70
CA LEU A 271 27.04 -24.28 8.15
C LEU A 271 27.30 -25.45 7.20
N SER A 272 26.24 -26.10 6.73
CA SER A 272 26.33 -27.19 5.75
C SER A 272 26.95 -26.71 4.44
N HIS A 273 26.48 -25.57 3.91
CA HIS A 273 27.04 -24.94 2.71
C HIS A 273 28.56 -24.68 2.83
N PHE A 274 29.02 -24.20 3.98
CA PHE A 274 30.45 -23.96 4.25
C PHE A 274 31.22 -25.22 4.69
N GLY A 275 30.65 -26.42 4.51
CA GLY A 275 31.32 -27.71 4.73
C GLY A 275 31.42 -28.14 6.19
N LYS A 276 30.74 -27.45 7.11
CA LYS A 276 30.75 -27.73 8.56
C LYS A 276 29.61 -28.68 8.96
N GLN A 277 29.57 -29.84 8.31
CA GLN A 277 28.44 -30.78 8.42
C GLN A 277 28.12 -31.21 9.85
N GLN A 278 29.12 -31.45 10.70
CA GLN A 278 28.90 -31.85 12.10
C GLN A 278 28.27 -30.72 12.94
N GLU A 279 28.72 -29.48 12.76
CA GLU A 279 28.15 -28.31 13.42
C GLU A 279 26.72 -28.06 12.92
N ALA A 280 26.46 -28.25 11.62
CA ALA A 280 25.13 -28.13 11.03
C ALA A 280 24.14 -29.14 11.64
N LEU A 281 24.52 -30.42 11.76
CA LEU A 281 23.68 -31.43 12.41
C LEU A 281 23.43 -31.13 13.89
N ALA A 282 24.40 -30.57 14.61
CA ALA A 282 24.21 -30.15 16.00
C ALA A 282 23.23 -28.97 16.11
N ALA A 283 23.24 -28.02 15.18
CA ALA A 283 22.24 -26.96 15.10
C ALA A 283 20.83 -27.52 14.80
N VAL A 284 20.73 -28.53 13.91
CA VAL A 284 19.47 -29.24 13.67
C VAL A 284 19.00 -30.03 14.90
N ASP A 285 19.91 -30.72 15.60
CA ASP A 285 19.60 -31.39 16.88
C ASP A 285 19.00 -30.37 17.86
N ARG A 286 19.61 -29.18 17.97
CA ARG A 286 19.14 -28.12 18.86
C ARG A 286 17.77 -27.56 18.47
N GLY A 287 17.50 -27.38 17.18
CA GLY A 287 16.17 -26.99 16.69
C GLY A 287 15.09 -28.01 17.04
N LEU A 288 15.38 -29.32 16.84
CA LEU A 288 14.45 -30.41 17.18
C LEU A 288 14.28 -30.64 18.69
N GLU A 289 15.23 -30.21 19.52
CA GLU A 289 15.05 -30.18 20.97
C GLU A 289 14.01 -29.12 21.39
N LEU A 290 13.96 -27.99 20.67
CA LEU A 290 13.00 -26.92 20.94
C LEU A 290 11.63 -27.22 20.32
N GLU A 291 11.59 -27.73 19.08
CA GLU A 291 10.37 -28.14 18.37
C GLU A 291 10.47 -29.61 17.90
N PRO A 292 10.08 -30.57 18.76
CA PRO A 292 10.21 -31.99 18.43
C PRO A 292 9.32 -32.43 17.27
N GLY A 293 9.94 -33.00 16.24
CA GLY A 293 9.24 -33.60 15.10
C GLY A 293 8.85 -32.61 14.00
N ASP A 294 9.37 -31.38 14.05
CA ASP A 294 9.19 -30.39 13.00
C ASP A 294 9.66 -30.90 11.62
N TYR A 295 8.85 -30.65 10.60
CA TYR A 295 9.07 -31.16 9.25
C TYR A 295 10.33 -30.57 8.60
N GLU A 296 10.52 -29.25 8.72
CA GLU A 296 11.66 -28.54 8.12
C GLU A 296 12.98 -29.04 8.68
N PHE A 297 13.08 -29.21 10.00
CA PHE A 297 14.31 -29.72 10.62
C PHE A 297 14.60 -31.18 10.25
N THR A 298 13.58 -32.04 10.15
CA THR A 298 13.79 -33.44 9.75
C THR A 298 14.18 -33.58 8.29
N THR A 299 13.59 -32.76 7.42
CA THR A 299 13.96 -32.62 6.01
C THR A 299 15.40 -32.11 5.86
N LEU A 300 15.75 -31.01 6.54
CA LEU A 300 17.10 -30.45 6.51
C LEU A 300 18.15 -31.46 7.01
N ARG A 301 17.86 -32.22 8.07
CA ARG A 301 18.76 -33.29 8.53
C ARG A 301 19.08 -34.28 7.42
N ARG A 302 18.03 -34.78 6.74
CA ARG A 302 18.17 -35.75 5.64
C ARG A 302 19.08 -35.16 4.55
N GLU A 303 18.87 -33.90 4.20
CA GLU A 303 19.55 -33.25 3.08
C GLU A 303 21.01 -32.94 3.37
N ILE A 304 21.30 -32.54 4.61
CA ILE A 304 22.68 -32.43 5.10
C ILE A 304 23.39 -33.78 5.02
N LEU A 305 22.73 -34.88 5.38
CA LEU A 305 23.31 -36.23 5.31
C LEU A 305 23.48 -36.74 3.87
N GLU A 306 22.59 -36.33 2.97
CA GLU A 306 22.67 -36.61 1.53
C GLU A 306 23.73 -35.75 0.82
N GLY A 307 24.22 -34.68 1.47
CA GLY A 307 25.22 -33.78 0.91
C GLY A 307 24.65 -32.81 -0.12
N ARG A 308 23.37 -32.47 0.00
CA ARG A 308 22.71 -31.48 -0.85
C ARG A 308 23.37 -30.10 -0.70
N ASN A 309 23.37 -29.32 -1.77
CA ASN A 309 23.83 -27.93 -1.73
C ASN A 309 22.73 -27.00 -1.20
N LEU A 310 23.08 -25.73 -0.99
CA LEU A 310 22.17 -24.75 -0.39
C LEU A 310 20.90 -24.50 -1.22
N GLU A 311 21.00 -24.39 -2.54
CA GLU A 311 19.83 -24.22 -3.42
C GLU A 311 18.91 -25.45 -3.38
N GLU A 312 19.48 -26.64 -3.26
CA GLU A 312 18.70 -27.88 -3.09
C GLU A 312 18.01 -27.95 -1.73
N MET A 313 18.59 -27.38 -0.67
CA MET A 313 17.97 -27.30 0.66
C MET A 313 16.86 -26.25 0.75
N GLU A 314 16.87 -25.22 -0.11
CA GLU A 314 15.80 -24.22 -0.19
C GLU A 314 14.65 -24.65 -1.12
N PHE A 315 14.84 -25.72 -1.91
CA PHE A 315 13.83 -26.20 -2.86
C PHE A 315 12.76 -27.08 -2.18
N HIS A 316 12.18 -26.58 -1.08
CA HIS A 316 11.19 -27.25 -0.26
C HIS A 316 10.11 -26.30 0.27
N TRP A 317 8.92 -26.81 0.57
CA TRP A 317 7.88 -26.06 1.29
C TRP A 317 7.78 -26.50 2.75
N ILE A 318 7.47 -25.54 3.63
CA ILE A 318 7.28 -25.79 5.07
C ILE A 318 6.10 -26.74 5.31
N ASP A 319 5.03 -26.59 4.51
CA ASP A 319 3.89 -27.52 4.55
C ASP A 319 4.25 -28.86 3.85
N PRO A 320 4.11 -30.00 4.54
CA PRO A 320 4.49 -31.30 3.97
C PRO A 320 3.68 -31.74 2.75
N GLU A 321 2.42 -31.32 2.62
CA GLU A 321 1.58 -31.63 1.44
C GLU A 321 2.09 -30.85 0.23
N CYS A 322 2.29 -29.55 0.42
CA CYS A 322 2.85 -28.67 -0.59
C CYS A 322 4.24 -29.16 -1.02
N ASP A 323 5.13 -29.50 -0.07
CA ASP A 323 6.46 -30.02 -0.43
C ASP A 323 6.37 -31.32 -1.21
N ARG A 324 5.51 -32.26 -0.79
CA ARG A 324 5.33 -33.50 -1.55
C ARG A 324 4.88 -33.21 -2.98
N ARG A 325 3.94 -32.29 -3.19
CA ARG A 325 3.49 -31.89 -4.54
C ARG A 325 4.63 -31.28 -5.35
N LEU A 326 5.45 -30.43 -4.73
CA LEU A 326 6.65 -29.83 -5.35
C LEU A 326 7.65 -30.91 -5.78
N GLN A 327 7.97 -31.86 -4.90
CA GLN A 327 8.90 -32.95 -5.21
C GLN A 327 8.37 -33.93 -6.26
N GLU A 328 7.04 -34.07 -6.39
CA GLU A 328 6.37 -34.88 -7.41
C GLU A 328 6.21 -34.15 -8.76
N GLY A 329 6.59 -32.86 -8.86
CA GLY A 329 6.43 -32.03 -10.05
C GLY A 329 4.95 -31.67 -10.34
N LEU A 330 4.14 -31.60 -9.29
CA LEU A 330 2.70 -31.28 -9.33
C LEU A 330 2.40 -29.87 -8.81
N ASP A 331 3.42 -29.10 -8.47
CA ASP A 331 3.32 -27.74 -7.93
C ASP A 331 3.37 -26.71 -9.07
N GLU A 332 2.33 -25.88 -9.15
CA GLU A 332 2.22 -24.85 -10.18
C GLU A 332 3.22 -23.69 -9.97
N GLY A 333 3.66 -23.47 -8.73
CA GLY A 333 4.64 -22.47 -8.32
C GLY A 333 6.10 -22.96 -8.36
N GLU A 334 6.37 -24.19 -8.85
CA GLU A 334 7.73 -24.72 -8.98
C GLU A 334 8.66 -23.73 -9.72
N ALA A 335 8.17 -23.16 -10.82
CA ALA A 335 8.98 -22.28 -11.66
C ALA A 335 9.35 -20.97 -10.95
N ASP A 336 8.44 -20.40 -10.16
CA ASP A 336 8.69 -19.22 -9.33
C ASP A 336 9.71 -19.50 -8.24
N LYS A 337 9.54 -20.61 -7.51
CA LYS A 337 10.47 -21.02 -6.46
C LYS A 337 11.90 -21.22 -7.01
N ARG A 338 12.02 -21.84 -8.20
CA ARG A 338 13.33 -21.97 -8.88
C ARG A 338 13.93 -20.62 -9.27
N ARG A 339 13.12 -19.66 -9.71
CA ARG A 339 13.58 -18.30 -10.01
C ARG A 339 14.12 -17.62 -8.76
N SER A 340 13.39 -17.68 -7.66
CA SER A 340 13.83 -17.12 -6.37
C SER A 340 15.18 -17.70 -5.93
N ILE A 341 15.28 -19.04 -5.86
CA ILE A 341 16.48 -19.78 -5.45
C ILE A 341 17.70 -19.52 -6.36
N SER A 342 17.50 -19.21 -7.64
CA SER A 342 18.61 -18.96 -8.58
C SER A 342 19.53 -17.79 -8.19
N HIS A 343 19.08 -16.94 -7.26
CA HIS A 343 19.80 -15.79 -6.74
C HIS A 343 20.77 -16.13 -5.59
N ILE A 344 20.82 -17.39 -5.14
CA ILE A 344 21.60 -17.78 -3.95
C ILE A 344 23.07 -18.10 -4.29
N LEU A 345 23.34 -19.04 -5.20
CA LEU A 345 24.71 -19.50 -5.50
C LEU A 345 25.22 -18.96 -6.83
N CYS A 346 26.29 -18.18 -6.80
CA CYS A 346 26.94 -17.66 -8.01
C CYS A 346 27.92 -18.67 -8.64
N ASP A 347 27.73 -18.98 -9.92
CA ASP A 347 28.73 -19.65 -10.76
C ASP A 347 29.77 -18.62 -11.24
N ARG A 348 30.86 -18.52 -10.49
CA ARG A 348 31.93 -17.53 -10.77
C ARG A 348 32.63 -17.74 -12.10
N GLU A 349 32.73 -18.98 -12.59
CA GLU A 349 33.38 -19.27 -13.88
C GLU A 349 32.50 -18.80 -15.04
N ASN A 350 31.22 -19.13 -15.00
CA ASN A 350 30.29 -18.69 -16.04
C ASN A 350 30.01 -17.19 -15.97
N LEU A 351 29.94 -16.58 -14.78
CA LEU A 351 29.85 -15.12 -14.62
C LEU A 351 31.05 -14.41 -15.27
N ALA A 352 32.27 -14.92 -15.06
CA ALA A 352 33.46 -14.37 -15.71
C ALA A 352 33.37 -14.49 -17.25
N ALA A 353 32.83 -15.59 -17.77
CA ALA A 353 32.58 -15.76 -19.19
C ALA A 353 31.51 -14.81 -19.73
N ILE A 354 30.44 -14.54 -18.98
CA ILE A 354 29.40 -13.54 -19.32
C ILE A 354 30.00 -12.13 -19.35
N ARG A 355 30.76 -11.74 -18.31
CA ARG A 355 31.44 -10.44 -18.27
C ARG A 355 32.42 -10.28 -19.44
N ALA A 356 33.15 -11.34 -19.79
CA ALA A 356 34.02 -11.32 -20.97
C ALA A 356 33.24 -11.17 -22.29
N ALA A 357 32.05 -11.76 -22.38
CA ALA A 357 31.18 -11.65 -23.55
C ALA A 357 30.59 -10.24 -23.71
N LEU A 358 30.17 -9.62 -22.60
CA LEU A 358 29.60 -8.28 -22.55
C LEU A 358 30.68 -7.19 -22.71
N ALA A 359 31.91 -7.46 -22.27
CA ALA A 359 33.02 -6.50 -22.22
C ALA A 359 32.62 -5.14 -21.61
N PRO A 360 32.03 -5.14 -20.39
CA PRO A 360 31.44 -3.95 -19.81
C PRO A 360 32.49 -2.89 -19.47
N THR A 361 32.15 -1.62 -19.67
CA THR A 361 32.94 -0.48 -19.18
C THR A 361 32.59 -0.13 -17.74
N GLU A 362 31.35 -0.40 -17.34
CA GLU A 362 30.82 -0.19 -15.99
C GLU A 362 30.00 -1.42 -15.59
N TRP A 363 30.05 -1.76 -14.30
CA TRP A 363 29.36 -2.93 -13.76
C TRP A 363 28.89 -2.66 -12.34
N GLU A 364 27.58 -2.75 -12.15
CA GLU A 364 26.90 -2.76 -10.87
C GLU A 364 26.33 -4.15 -10.67
N ALA A 365 26.86 -4.86 -9.68
CA ALA A 365 26.53 -6.26 -9.44
C ALA A 365 25.05 -6.41 -9.08
N ASP A 366 24.61 -5.76 -8.01
CA ASP A 366 23.33 -6.02 -7.36
C ASP A 366 22.79 -4.74 -6.69
N ALA A 367 22.07 -3.87 -7.41
CA ALA A 367 21.43 -2.67 -6.82
C ALA A 367 20.12 -2.21 -7.50
N PRO A 368 18.96 -2.83 -7.20
CA PRO A 368 18.86 -4.24 -6.79
C PRO A 368 19.26 -5.17 -7.94
N TYR A 369 19.24 -4.69 -9.17
CA TYR A 369 19.44 -5.48 -10.38
C TYR A 369 20.85 -5.35 -10.94
N CYS A 370 21.33 -6.42 -11.57
CA CYS A 370 22.61 -6.37 -12.27
C CYS A 370 22.53 -5.43 -13.48
N THR A 371 23.30 -4.35 -13.41
CA THR A 371 23.30 -3.28 -14.40
C THR A 371 24.72 -3.08 -14.93
N PHE A 372 24.86 -2.93 -16.25
CA PHE A 372 26.17 -2.82 -16.87
C PHE A 372 26.12 -1.98 -18.14
N ALA A 373 27.20 -1.27 -18.44
CA ALA A 373 27.34 -0.51 -19.68
C ALA A 373 28.26 -1.27 -20.64
N ILE A 374 27.80 -1.52 -21.87
CA ILE A 374 28.61 -2.18 -22.91
C ILE A 374 28.94 -1.23 -24.08
N PRO A 375 30.08 -1.42 -24.76
CA PRO A 375 30.40 -0.69 -25.99
C PRO A 375 29.39 -0.97 -27.11
N TYR A 376 28.94 0.08 -27.79
CA TYR A 376 28.01 0.00 -28.92
C TYR A 376 28.31 1.08 -29.96
N GLY A 377 29.09 0.74 -30.99
CA GLY A 377 29.60 1.73 -31.95
C GLY A 377 30.57 2.70 -31.28
N GLU A 378 30.35 4.01 -31.42
CA GLU A 378 31.12 5.06 -30.75
C GLU A 378 30.55 5.45 -29.37
N ARG A 379 29.45 4.82 -28.96
CA ARG A 379 28.74 5.10 -27.69
C ARG A 379 28.72 3.87 -26.79
N THR A 380 28.12 4.01 -25.62
CA THR A 380 27.78 2.90 -24.72
C THR A 380 26.26 2.73 -24.68
N VAL A 381 25.81 1.52 -24.37
CA VAL A 381 24.40 1.22 -24.12
C VAL A 381 24.28 0.47 -22.81
N THR A 382 23.30 0.85 -22.00
CA THR A 382 23.09 0.25 -20.67
C THR A 382 22.25 -1.01 -20.81
N GLY A 383 22.75 -2.12 -20.26
CA GLY A 383 22.01 -3.36 -20.06
C GLY A 383 21.56 -3.49 -18.61
N ARG A 384 20.34 -3.95 -18.38
CA ARG A 384 19.83 -4.33 -17.06
C ARG A 384 19.33 -5.77 -17.10
N PHE A 385 19.81 -6.61 -16.21
CA PHE A 385 19.27 -7.94 -15.96
C PHE A 385 18.39 -7.90 -14.71
N PHE A 386 17.13 -8.33 -14.81
CA PHE A 386 16.17 -8.36 -13.70
C PHE A 386 16.45 -9.54 -12.74
N GLY A 387 17.61 -9.49 -12.11
CA GLY A 387 18.11 -10.40 -11.09
C GLY A 387 19.51 -9.97 -10.64
N ASN A 388 20.09 -10.71 -9.70
CA ASN A 388 21.44 -10.48 -9.20
C ASN A 388 22.50 -11.21 -10.04
N GLU A 389 23.79 -11.03 -9.71
CA GLU A 389 24.88 -11.73 -10.39
C GLU A 389 24.81 -13.25 -10.28
N ALA A 390 24.28 -13.77 -9.17
CA ALA A 390 24.11 -15.22 -9.00
C ALA A 390 23.11 -15.77 -10.02
N ALA A 391 21.93 -15.14 -10.16
CA ALA A 391 20.96 -15.52 -11.17
C ALA A 391 21.48 -15.29 -12.59
N LEU A 392 22.19 -14.19 -12.85
CA LEU A 392 22.83 -13.91 -14.14
C LEU A 392 23.81 -15.03 -14.51
N SER A 393 24.58 -15.52 -13.53
CA SER A 393 25.57 -16.58 -13.71
C SER A 393 24.96 -17.94 -14.06
N LYS A 394 23.64 -18.13 -13.93
CA LYS A 394 22.95 -19.34 -14.38
C LYS A 394 22.62 -19.33 -15.88
N LEU A 395 22.73 -18.17 -16.53
CA LEU A 395 22.41 -18.00 -17.95
C LEU A 395 23.61 -18.36 -18.86
N PRO A 396 23.40 -18.89 -20.08
CA PRO A 396 24.53 -19.35 -20.90
C PRO A 396 25.41 -18.19 -21.41
N ALA A 397 26.71 -18.18 -21.10
CA ALA A 397 27.63 -17.14 -21.58
C ALA A 397 27.67 -17.00 -23.13
N LEU A 398 27.51 -18.11 -23.85
CA LEU A 398 27.43 -18.10 -25.32
C LEU A 398 26.22 -17.31 -25.84
N TRP A 399 25.13 -17.25 -25.07
CA TRP A 399 23.95 -16.47 -25.42
C TRP A 399 24.26 -14.96 -25.35
N PHE A 400 24.99 -14.49 -24.33
CA PHE A 400 25.43 -13.09 -24.25
C PHE A 400 26.39 -12.72 -25.37
N GLN A 401 27.29 -13.62 -25.78
CA GLN A 401 28.13 -13.39 -26.95
C GLN A 401 27.32 -13.25 -28.24
N ALA A 402 26.19 -13.96 -28.35
CA ALA A 402 25.28 -13.81 -29.48
C ALA A 402 24.49 -12.50 -29.38
N LEU A 403 23.99 -12.14 -28.19
CA LEU A 403 23.27 -10.89 -27.93
C LEU A 403 24.10 -9.67 -28.36
N VAL A 404 25.33 -9.54 -27.87
CA VAL A 404 26.21 -8.41 -28.22
C VAL A 404 26.46 -8.32 -29.72
N ARG A 405 26.69 -9.47 -30.38
CA ARG A 405 26.86 -9.53 -31.84
C ARG A 405 25.61 -9.16 -32.62
N ARG A 406 24.42 -9.47 -32.10
CA ARG A 406 23.13 -9.26 -32.76
C ARG A 406 22.45 -7.94 -32.38
N LEU A 407 22.92 -7.23 -31.37
CA LEU A 407 22.31 -5.99 -30.90
C LEU A 407 22.05 -4.96 -32.03
N PRO A 408 22.97 -4.74 -33.01
CA PRO A 408 22.68 -3.87 -34.15
C PRO A 408 21.57 -4.38 -35.08
N GLU A 409 21.47 -5.69 -35.25
CA GLU A 409 20.38 -6.31 -36.02
C GLU A 409 19.04 -6.13 -35.29
N LEU A 410 19.03 -6.36 -33.98
CA LEU A 410 17.86 -6.21 -33.12
C LEU A 410 17.38 -4.77 -33.10
N GLU A 411 18.28 -3.80 -32.93
CA GLU A 411 17.94 -2.37 -32.94
C GLU A 411 17.21 -2.01 -34.23
N ARG A 412 17.79 -2.38 -35.39
CA ARG A 412 17.20 -2.12 -36.71
C ARG A 412 15.83 -2.78 -36.84
N ARG A 413 15.69 -4.05 -36.43
CA ARG A 413 14.42 -4.77 -36.50
C ARG A 413 13.36 -4.14 -35.60
N GLY A 414 13.72 -3.69 -34.40
CA GLY A 414 12.79 -3.00 -33.51
C GLY A 414 12.33 -1.65 -34.06
N ARG A 415 13.23 -0.86 -34.67
CA ARG A 415 12.84 0.36 -35.40
C ARG A 415 11.91 0.06 -36.58
N THR A 416 12.25 -0.94 -37.39
CA THR A 416 11.37 -1.36 -38.50
C THR A 416 9.99 -1.80 -37.98
N PHE A 417 9.96 -2.51 -36.86
CA PHE A 417 8.72 -2.94 -36.22
C PHE A 417 7.87 -1.75 -35.73
N LEU A 418 8.47 -0.81 -34.99
CA LEU A 418 7.78 0.39 -34.51
C LEU A 418 7.19 1.18 -35.68
N SER A 419 7.95 1.33 -36.78
CA SER A 419 7.50 2.04 -37.97
C SER A 419 6.41 1.31 -38.77
N ALA A 420 6.55 0.00 -38.99
CA ALA A 420 5.71 -0.73 -39.94
C ALA A 420 4.48 -1.39 -39.31
N ARG A 421 4.55 -1.78 -38.03
CA ARG A 421 3.48 -2.52 -37.35
C ARG A 421 2.78 -1.70 -36.26
N ALA A 422 3.52 -0.86 -35.53
CA ALA A 422 2.92 -0.01 -34.49
C ALA A 422 2.49 1.38 -35.01
N GLY A 423 2.79 1.71 -36.27
CA GLY A 423 2.45 3.00 -36.87
C GLY A 423 3.24 4.18 -36.32
N LEU A 424 4.35 3.94 -35.62
CA LEU A 424 5.11 4.96 -34.88
C LEU A 424 6.20 5.60 -35.75
N GLY A 425 6.34 6.92 -35.67
CA GLY A 425 7.45 7.66 -36.25
C GLY A 425 8.78 7.31 -35.56
N THR A 426 9.77 6.87 -36.33
CA THR A 426 11.08 6.42 -35.78
C THR A 426 12.22 7.40 -35.99
N GLU A 427 11.94 8.58 -36.53
CA GLU A 427 12.91 9.65 -36.71
C GLU A 427 13.36 10.21 -35.35
N GLY A 428 14.67 10.31 -35.13
CA GLY A 428 15.26 10.76 -33.86
C GLY A 428 15.16 9.77 -32.69
N LEU A 429 14.55 8.60 -32.89
CA LEU A 429 14.53 7.53 -31.88
C LEU A 429 15.95 6.98 -31.74
N GLU A 430 16.47 6.73 -30.54
CA GLU A 430 17.75 6.06 -30.33
C GLU A 430 17.64 4.93 -29.32
N LEU A 431 18.35 3.82 -29.54
CA LEU A 431 18.46 2.78 -28.51
C LEU A 431 19.23 3.36 -27.32
N ASP A 432 18.58 3.44 -26.17
CA ASP A 432 19.14 3.98 -24.94
C ASP A 432 19.64 2.86 -24.02
N ARG A 433 18.80 1.86 -23.80
CA ARG A 433 19.09 0.72 -22.91
C ARG A 433 18.38 -0.54 -23.37
N PHE A 434 18.79 -1.68 -22.84
CA PHE A 434 18.06 -2.93 -22.99
C PHE A 434 17.91 -3.64 -21.66
N SER A 435 16.82 -4.40 -21.51
CA SER A 435 16.58 -5.25 -20.35
C SER A 435 16.64 -6.72 -20.72
N ILE A 436 16.97 -7.57 -19.75
CA ILE A 436 16.98 -9.03 -19.87
C ILE A 436 16.23 -9.61 -18.67
N GLY A 437 15.21 -10.43 -18.93
CA GLY A 437 14.52 -11.21 -17.89
C GLY A 437 15.27 -12.50 -17.53
N LEU A 438 14.88 -13.14 -16.42
CA LEU A 438 15.34 -14.49 -16.04
C LEU A 438 15.08 -15.54 -17.13
N ASP A 439 14.02 -15.35 -17.91
CA ASP A 439 13.65 -16.19 -19.05
C ASP A 439 14.47 -15.89 -20.33
N ARG A 440 15.36 -14.89 -20.28
CA ARG A 440 16.15 -14.34 -21.39
C ARG A 440 15.34 -13.57 -22.43
N LYS A 441 14.09 -13.19 -22.16
CA LYS A 441 13.40 -12.20 -22.99
C LYS A 441 14.13 -10.87 -22.90
N ILE A 442 14.19 -10.17 -24.03
CA ILE A 442 14.94 -8.92 -24.17
C ILE A 442 13.96 -7.79 -24.42
N GLY A 443 14.02 -6.72 -23.64
CA GLY A 443 13.35 -5.46 -23.96
C GLY A 443 14.36 -4.47 -24.52
N LEU A 444 14.21 -4.02 -25.76
CA LEU A 444 14.95 -2.86 -26.27
C LEU A 444 14.17 -1.60 -25.96
N ILE A 445 14.80 -0.67 -25.23
CA ILE A 445 14.20 0.60 -24.84
C ILE A 445 14.83 1.72 -25.66
N TYR A 446 14.00 2.37 -26.44
CA TYR A 446 14.38 3.49 -27.27
C TYR A 446 13.88 4.80 -26.66
N ARG A 447 14.65 5.88 -26.80
CA ARG A 447 14.28 7.20 -26.26
C ARG A 447 14.30 8.28 -27.34
N ARG A 448 13.34 9.20 -27.25
CA ARG A 448 13.36 10.53 -27.89
C ARG A 448 12.99 11.61 -26.86
N GLU A 449 11.69 11.69 -26.53
CA GLU A 449 11.14 12.44 -25.39
C GLU A 449 10.64 11.46 -24.33
N GLU A 450 9.77 10.53 -24.76
CA GLU A 450 9.32 9.39 -23.96
C GLU A 450 9.99 8.07 -24.40
N SER A 451 9.82 7.03 -23.58
CA SER A 451 10.41 5.71 -23.83
C SER A 451 9.48 4.81 -24.67
N GLN A 452 10.07 4.09 -25.62
CA GLN A 452 9.42 3.04 -26.41
C GLN A 452 10.06 1.70 -26.11
N VAL A 453 9.27 0.63 -26.04
CA VAL A 453 9.79 -0.72 -25.73
C VAL A 453 9.42 -1.69 -26.85
N VAL A 454 10.41 -2.44 -27.33
CA VAL A 454 10.21 -3.58 -28.26
C VAL A 454 10.77 -4.84 -27.62
N ARG A 455 9.96 -5.89 -27.54
CA ARG A 455 10.33 -7.16 -26.90
C ARG A 455 10.84 -8.18 -27.91
N PHE A 456 11.80 -9.00 -27.50
CA PHE A 456 12.34 -10.10 -28.27
C PHE A 456 12.39 -11.37 -27.42
N GLU A 457 12.15 -12.50 -28.07
CA GLU A 457 12.26 -13.82 -27.45
C GLU A 457 13.73 -14.22 -27.21
N PRO A 458 13.99 -15.27 -26.40
CA PRO A 458 15.34 -15.75 -26.12
C PRO A 458 16.14 -16.17 -27.38
N ASP A 459 15.47 -16.49 -28.49
CA ASP A 459 16.10 -16.80 -29.78
C ASP A 459 16.33 -15.55 -30.66
N PHE A 460 16.08 -14.36 -30.11
CA PHE A 460 16.17 -13.06 -30.75
C PHE A 460 15.13 -12.84 -31.87
N SER A 461 14.08 -13.65 -31.93
CA SER A 461 12.88 -13.35 -32.73
C SER A 461 12.07 -12.22 -32.08
N LEU A 462 11.24 -11.53 -32.87
CA LEU A 462 10.35 -10.51 -32.32
C LEU A 462 9.25 -11.23 -31.53
N SER A 463 9.03 -10.80 -30.28
CA SER A 463 7.95 -11.32 -29.44
C SER A 463 6.59 -11.10 -30.11
N GLU A 464 5.64 -12.01 -29.88
CA GLU A 464 4.23 -11.80 -30.23
C GLU A 464 3.55 -10.87 -29.22
N ASP A 465 3.93 -10.98 -27.95
CA ASP A 465 3.56 -10.07 -26.87
C ASP A 465 4.40 -8.79 -26.98
N GLN A 466 3.79 -7.73 -27.52
CA GLN A 466 4.41 -6.44 -27.77
C GLN A 466 3.52 -5.32 -27.23
N MET A 467 3.99 -4.58 -26.23
CA MET A 467 3.28 -3.38 -25.74
C MET A 467 2.95 -2.41 -26.86
N ALA A 468 3.87 -2.23 -27.83
CA ALA A 468 3.65 -1.32 -28.95
C ALA A 468 2.51 -1.76 -29.90
N LEU A 469 2.09 -3.04 -29.87
CA LEU A 469 0.94 -3.55 -30.63
C LEU A 469 -0.35 -3.64 -29.82
N GLU A 470 -0.28 -3.58 -28.49
CA GLU A 470 -1.48 -3.56 -27.65
C GLU A 470 -2.36 -2.41 -28.12
N GLN A 471 -3.48 -2.77 -28.72
CA GLN A 471 -4.56 -1.87 -29.06
C GLN A 471 -5.73 -2.26 -28.16
N PRO A 472 -6.39 -1.29 -27.51
CA PRO A 472 -7.54 -1.60 -26.69
C PRO A 472 -8.66 -2.19 -27.57
N GLU A 473 -9.16 -3.37 -27.22
CA GLU A 473 -10.17 -4.08 -28.02
C GLU A 473 -11.60 -3.54 -27.78
N GLY A 474 -11.82 -2.79 -26.68
CA GLY A 474 -13.08 -2.11 -26.35
C GLY A 474 -14.30 -3.03 -26.20
N GLY A 475 -15.45 -2.44 -25.83
CA GLY A 475 -16.74 -3.12 -25.84
C GLY A 475 -17.10 -3.91 -24.57
N ALA A 476 -16.30 -3.80 -23.51
CA ALA A 476 -16.64 -4.30 -22.19
C ALA A 476 -16.60 -3.16 -21.17
N PHE A 477 -17.70 -2.96 -20.46
CA PHE A 477 -17.87 -1.89 -19.48
C PHE A 477 -18.12 -2.49 -18.11
N LEU A 478 -17.37 -2.05 -17.11
CA LEU A 478 -17.40 -2.57 -15.74
C LEU A 478 -17.44 -1.43 -14.73
N ALA A 479 -18.31 -1.56 -13.73
CA ALA A 479 -18.35 -0.65 -12.59
C ALA A 479 -18.76 -1.43 -11.34
N PHE A 480 -18.36 -0.93 -10.18
CA PHE A 480 -18.70 -1.53 -8.89
C PHE A 480 -19.50 -0.52 -8.08
N VAL A 481 -20.71 -0.89 -7.65
CA VAL A 481 -21.44 -0.12 -6.67
C VAL A 481 -21.06 -0.63 -5.29
N LEU A 482 -20.38 0.21 -4.51
CA LEU A 482 -19.83 -0.13 -3.20
C LEU A 482 -20.94 -0.12 -2.16
N LEU A 483 -21.05 -1.20 -1.39
CA LEU A 483 -22.10 -1.37 -0.38
C LEU A 483 -21.50 -1.42 1.03
N GLU A 484 -22.15 -0.72 1.96
CA GLU A 484 -21.81 -0.75 3.39
C GLU A 484 -22.03 -2.13 4.01
N GLN A 485 -23.05 -2.86 3.53
CA GLN A 485 -23.31 -4.26 3.88
C GLN A 485 -23.52 -5.06 2.59
N PRO A 486 -23.14 -6.35 2.54
CA PRO A 486 -23.28 -7.19 1.35
C PRO A 486 -24.73 -7.63 1.09
N GLU A 487 -25.63 -6.67 0.91
CA GLU A 487 -27.07 -6.89 0.76
C GLU A 487 -27.60 -6.12 -0.44
N TRP A 488 -28.52 -6.73 -1.21
CA TRP A 488 -29.23 -6.08 -2.29
C TRP A 488 -30.66 -6.65 -2.44
N ASP A 489 -31.55 -5.89 -3.09
CA ASP A 489 -32.87 -6.35 -3.52
C ASP A 489 -32.92 -6.36 -5.05
N GLY A 490 -32.69 -7.54 -5.64
CA GLY A 490 -32.74 -7.74 -7.09
C GLY A 490 -34.10 -7.40 -7.72
N GLU A 491 -35.21 -7.51 -6.98
CA GLU A 491 -36.53 -7.09 -7.48
C GLU A 491 -36.73 -5.57 -7.40
N GLN A 492 -36.15 -4.90 -6.40
CA GLN A 492 -36.06 -3.44 -6.36
C GLN A 492 -35.24 -2.93 -7.54
N PHE A 493 -34.05 -3.49 -7.77
CA PHE A 493 -33.20 -3.11 -8.90
C PHE A 493 -33.96 -3.15 -10.23
N LYS A 494 -34.73 -4.22 -10.48
CA LYS A 494 -35.57 -4.34 -11.70
C LYS A 494 -36.65 -3.27 -11.79
N ARG A 495 -37.28 -2.90 -10.66
CA ARG A 495 -38.28 -1.83 -10.62
C ARG A 495 -37.63 -0.48 -10.92
N ASP A 496 -36.51 -0.18 -10.28
CA ASP A 496 -35.78 1.07 -10.47
C ASP A 496 -35.27 1.22 -11.90
N LEU A 497 -34.70 0.17 -12.49
CA LEU A 497 -34.25 0.15 -13.88
C LEU A 497 -35.39 0.44 -14.87
N ARG A 498 -36.57 -0.15 -14.63
CA ARG A 498 -37.77 0.12 -15.44
C ARG A 498 -38.28 1.53 -15.24
N ASP A 499 -38.36 2.00 -14.00
CA ASP A 499 -39.01 3.28 -13.67
C ASP A 499 -38.13 4.47 -14.07
N LEU A 500 -36.81 4.34 -13.99
CA LEU A 500 -35.84 5.33 -14.46
C LEU A 500 -35.72 5.36 -15.98
N TRP A 501 -35.52 4.18 -16.60
CA TRP A 501 -35.00 4.11 -17.97
C TRP A 501 -35.90 3.32 -18.92
N GLY A 502 -37.01 2.77 -18.43
CA GLY A 502 -37.93 1.97 -19.25
C GLY A 502 -37.40 0.60 -19.64
N ILE A 503 -36.28 0.14 -19.07
CA ILE A 503 -35.62 -1.12 -19.46
C ILE A 503 -36.22 -2.29 -18.66
N PRO A 504 -36.85 -3.28 -19.31
CA PRO A 504 -37.41 -4.42 -18.62
C PRO A 504 -36.37 -5.52 -18.38
N CYS A 505 -36.25 -5.99 -17.14
CA CYS A 505 -35.44 -7.17 -16.79
C CYS A 505 -36.38 -8.30 -16.32
N PHE A 506 -36.50 -9.35 -17.13
CA PHE A 506 -37.39 -10.50 -16.87
C PHE A 506 -36.67 -11.72 -16.26
N THR A 507 -35.34 -11.67 -16.14
CA THR A 507 -34.56 -12.77 -15.59
C THR A 507 -34.87 -12.95 -14.11
N ARG A 508 -34.97 -14.20 -13.65
CA ARG A 508 -35.02 -14.51 -12.22
C ARG A 508 -33.60 -14.45 -11.66
N GLU A 509 -33.47 -13.91 -10.46
CA GLU A 509 -32.20 -13.95 -9.74
C GLU A 509 -31.73 -15.40 -9.57
N THR A 510 -30.47 -15.65 -9.89
CA THR A 510 -29.81 -16.94 -9.68
C THR A 510 -28.91 -16.82 -8.47
N GLY A 511 -29.04 -17.74 -7.49
CA GLY A 511 -28.19 -17.78 -6.30
C GLY A 511 -27.99 -19.20 -5.74
N GLY A 512 -26.79 -19.45 -5.20
CA GLY A 512 -26.37 -20.69 -4.51
C GLY A 512 -26.57 -20.63 -2.99
N GLU A 513 -26.16 -21.68 -2.27
CA GLU A 513 -26.35 -21.81 -0.80
C GLU A 513 -25.56 -20.76 0.04
N ASP A 514 -24.71 -19.95 -0.59
CA ASP A 514 -23.72 -19.06 0.07
C ASP A 514 -24.02 -17.55 -0.02
N GLY A 515 -25.21 -17.14 -0.47
CA GLY A 515 -25.63 -15.72 -0.47
C GLY A 515 -25.19 -14.86 -1.67
N GLU A 516 -24.62 -15.48 -2.71
CA GLU A 516 -24.35 -14.84 -4.00
C GLU A 516 -25.64 -14.70 -4.82
N GLY A 517 -25.95 -13.48 -5.29
CA GLY A 517 -27.13 -13.18 -6.12
C GLY A 517 -26.74 -12.52 -7.44
N ALA A 518 -27.28 -13.01 -8.56
CA ALA A 518 -26.95 -12.50 -9.88
C ALA A 518 -28.17 -12.31 -10.80
N LEU A 519 -28.13 -11.25 -11.61
CA LEU A 519 -29.05 -10.99 -12.71
C LEU A 519 -28.25 -10.86 -14.01
N VAL A 520 -28.47 -11.79 -14.93
CA VAL A 520 -27.91 -11.74 -16.29
C VAL A 520 -29.05 -11.65 -17.29
N PHE A 521 -29.03 -10.67 -18.17
CA PHE A 521 -30.09 -10.48 -19.16
C PHE A 521 -29.59 -9.78 -20.42
N GLU A 522 -30.34 -9.95 -21.49
CA GLU A 522 -30.11 -9.27 -22.75
C GLU A 522 -30.92 -7.97 -22.78
N ALA A 523 -30.27 -6.88 -23.17
CA ALA A 523 -30.91 -5.58 -23.40
C ALA A 523 -30.36 -4.99 -24.70
N ASP A 524 -31.24 -4.78 -25.68
CA ASP A 524 -30.90 -4.21 -26.99
C ASP A 524 -29.73 -4.90 -27.72
N GLY A 525 -29.64 -6.23 -27.60
CA GLY A 525 -28.58 -7.05 -28.23
C GLY A 525 -27.27 -7.12 -27.45
N MET A 526 -27.20 -6.46 -26.29
CA MET A 526 -26.06 -6.44 -25.39
C MET A 526 -26.32 -7.34 -24.18
N THR A 527 -25.27 -7.99 -23.69
CA THR A 527 -25.35 -8.79 -22.46
C THR A 527 -25.07 -7.91 -21.25
N ALA A 528 -26.06 -7.76 -20.37
CA ALA A 528 -25.95 -7.04 -19.10
C ALA A 528 -25.91 -8.02 -17.93
N ALA A 529 -25.07 -7.74 -16.94
CA ALA A 529 -24.96 -8.54 -15.73
C ALA A 529 -24.82 -7.66 -14.49
N VAL A 530 -25.52 -8.01 -13.42
CA VAL A 530 -25.37 -7.42 -12.07
C VAL A 530 -25.19 -8.53 -11.06
N HIS A 531 -24.07 -8.54 -10.36
CA HIS A 531 -23.67 -9.60 -9.44
C HIS A 531 -23.31 -9.03 -8.07
N LEU A 532 -23.90 -9.57 -7.01
CA LEU A 532 -23.50 -9.28 -5.64
C LEU A 532 -22.29 -10.14 -5.26
N TYR A 533 -21.21 -9.47 -4.85
CA TYR A 533 -20.10 -10.10 -4.17
C TYR A 533 -20.10 -9.71 -2.68
N PRO A 534 -20.14 -10.69 -1.76
CA PRO A 534 -20.28 -10.43 -0.33
C PRO A 534 -18.95 -10.08 0.36
N PHE A 535 -18.08 -9.37 -0.36
CA PHE A 535 -16.77 -8.90 0.10
C PHE A 535 -16.41 -7.60 -0.63
N PRO A 536 -15.57 -6.74 -0.02
CA PRO A 536 -15.13 -5.50 -0.65
C PRO A 536 -14.37 -5.76 -1.97
N VAL A 537 -14.26 -4.73 -2.81
CA VAL A 537 -13.39 -4.72 -3.99
C VAL A 537 -12.00 -5.23 -3.58
N PRO A 538 -11.50 -6.31 -4.22
CA PRO A 538 -10.24 -6.93 -3.82
C PRO A 538 -9.06 -5.95 -3.86
N HIS A 539 -7.98 -6.30 -3.14
CA HIS A 539 -6.71 -5.57 -3.15
C HIS A 539 -6.76 -4.12 -2.64
N GLY A 540 -7.89 -3.64 -2.11
CA GLY A 540 -8.03 -2.24 -1.68
C GLY A 540 -8.12 -1.26 -2.85
N GLU A 541 -8.29 -1.77 -4.06
CA GLU A 541 -8.17 -1.00 -5.31
C GLU A 541 -9.13 0.20 -5.34
N ALA A 542 -10.38 0.02 -4.90
CA ALA A 542 -11.35 1.12 -4.85
C ALA A 542 -10.93 2.25 -3.89
N GLU A 543 -10.32 1.92 -2.74
CA GLU A 543 -9.83 2.91 -1.79
C GLU A 543 -8.61 3.66 -2.34
N GLU A 544 -7.63 2.94 -2.90
CA GLU A 544 -6.42 3.53 -3.47
C GLU A 544 -6.74 4.47 -4.64
N ASN A 545 -7.66 4.09 -5.52
CA ASN A 545 -8.10 4.93 -6.63
C ASN A 545 -8.96 6.11 -6.17
N ALA A 546 -9.73 5.96 -5.08
CA ALA A 546 -10.47 7.06 -4.47
C ALA A 546 -9.57 8.13 -3.84
N ALA A 547 -8.38 7.77 -3.35
CA ALA A 547 -7.43 8.69 -2.73
C ALA A 547 -6.98 9.83 -3.66
N HIS A 548 -7.04 9.59 -4.98
CA HIS A 548 -6.67 10.56 -6.01
C HIS A 548 -7.87 11.38 -6.51
N ASN A 549 -9.05 11.21 -5.92
CA ASN A 549 -10.26 11.93 -6.32
C ASN A 549 -10.26 13.36 -5.77
N TYR A 550 -9.88 14.31 -6.61
CA TYR A 550 -9.88 15.73 -6.28
C TYR A 550 -11.28 16.39 -6.29
N LEU A 551 -12.33 15.69 -6.74
CA LEU A 551 -13.72 16.19 -6.73
C LEU A 551 -14.48 15.77 -5.46
N TRP A 552 -14.04 14.72 -4.78
CA TRP A 552 -14.70 14.19 -3.59
C TRP A 552 -13.67 13.82 -2.52
N PRO A 553 -13.32 14.77 -1.63
CA PRO A 553 -12.28 14.55 -0.61
C PRO A 553 -12.56 13.35 0.32
N GLU A 554 -13.82 13.05 0.59
CA GLU A 554 -14.24 11.94 1.44
C GLU A 554 -14.33 10.60 0.71
N ALA A 555 -13.99 10.55 -0.60
CA ALA A 555 -14.11 9.33 -1.41
C ALA A 555 -13.31 8.16 -0.84
N GLN A 556 -12.07 8.40 -0.38
CA GLN A 556 -11.20 7.35 0.16
C GLN A 556 -11.77 6.76 1.45
N GLU A 557 -12.13 7.59 2.42
CA GLU A 557 -12.72 7.15 3.69
C GLU A 557 -14.05 6.43 3.45
N THR A 558 -14.86 6.94 2.52
CA THR A 558 -16.15 6.34 2.15
C THR A 558 -15.96 4.99 1.49
N ALA A 559 -15.01 4.88 0.55
CA ALA A 559 -14.65 3.62 -0.09
C ALA A 559 -14.19 2.60 0.95
N ARG A 560 -13.28 2.94 1.87
CA ARG A 560 -12.77 2.00 2.90
C ARG A 560 -13.85 1.29 3.72
N ARG A 561 -15.02 1.92 3.91
CA ARG A 561 -16.12 1.38 4.72
C ARG A 561 -16.91 0.25 4.06
N HIS A 562 -16.79 0.06 2.75
CA HIS A 562 -17.57 -0.96 2.07
C HIS A 562 -17.21 -2.38 2.53
N ARG A 563 -18.24 -3.24 2.57
CA ARG A 563 -18.13 -4.65 2.96
C ARG A 563 -18.65 -5.59 1.87
N GLY A 564 -19.34 -5.05 0.87
CA GLY A 564 -19.78 -5.77 -0.33
C GLY A 564 -19.78 -4.85 -1.55
N GLN A 565 -20.08 -5.44 -2.70
CA GLN A 565 -20.11 -4.72 -3.98
C GLN A 565 -21.12 -5.34 -4.94
N LEU A 566 -21.78 -4.51 -5.75
CA LEU A 566 -22.46 -4.96 -6.95
C LEU A 566 -21.56 -4.73 -8.16
N LEU A 567 -21.13 -5.81 -8.78
CA LEU A 567 -20.46 -5.77 -10.08
C LEU A 567 -21.51 -5.55 -11.17
N VAL A 568 -21.47 -4.39 -11.82
CA VAL A 568 -22.33 -4.03 -12.94
C VAL A 568 -21.51 -4.07 -14.22
N SER A 569 -21.85 -4.99 -15.13
CA SER A 569 -21.13 -5.17 -16.38
C SER A 569 -22.05 -5.15 -17.59
N VAL A 570 -21.57 -4.58 -18.70
CA VAL A 570 -22.21 -4.68 -20.02
C VAL A 570 -21.17 -5.07 -21.05
N LEU A 571 -21.49 -6.10 -21.83
CA LEU A 571 -20.71 -6.52 -23.00
C LEU A 571 -21.47 -6.10 -24.27
N ALA A 572 -20.81 -5.32 -25.12
CA ALA A 572 -21.41 -4.77 -26.34
C ALA A 572 -21.71 -5.86 -27.39
N GLY A 573 -20.89 -6.91 -27.46
CA GLY A 573 -21.01 -7.93 -28.51
C GLY A 573 -20.72 -7.33 -29.89
N GLU A 574 -21.72 -7.31 -30.77
CA GLU A 574 -21.65 -6.68 -32.10
C GLU A 574 -22.20 -5.23 -32.11
N GLU A 575 -22.74 -4.75 -31.00
CA GLU A 575 -23.33 -3.41 -30.87
C GLU A 575 -22.27 -2.32 -30.66
N ASP A 576 -22.68 -1.05 -30.79
CA ASP A 576 -21.82 0.12 -30.59
C ASP A 576 -21.35 0.21 -29.12
N PRO A 577 -20.02 0.28 -28.85
CA PRO A 577 -19.49 0.50 -27.51
C PRO A 577 -20.09 1.70 -26.79
N LEU A 578 -20.47 2.78 -27.49
CA LEU A 578 -21.11 3.93 -26.85
C LEU A 578 -22.50 3.59 -26.29
N GLU A 579 -23.27 2.75 -26.97
CA GLU A 579 -24.59 2.31 -26.48
C GLU A 579 -24.45 1.34 -25.29
N ALA A 580 -23.44 0.47 -25.32
CA ALA A 580 -23.10 -0.39 -24.19
C ALA A 580 -22.66 0.41 -22.96
N ALA A 581 -21.85 1.46 -23.15
CA ALA A 581 -21.47 2.37 -22.09
C ALA A 581 -22.68 3.10 -21.47
N ARG A 582 -23.58 3.63 -22.32
CA ARG A 582 -24.83 4.27 -21.86
C ARG A 582 -25.71 3.29 -21.08
N LEU A 583 -25.83 2.05 -21.55
CA LEU A 583 -26.56 1.02 -20.82
C LEU A 583 -25.92 0.74 -19.46
N GLN A 584 -24.60 0.61 -19.39
CA GLN A 584 -23.88 0.39 -18.14
C GLN A 584 -24.12 1.53 -17.14
N VAL A 585 -24.05 2.79 -17.58
CA VAL A 585 -24.37 3.96 -16.73
C VAL A 585 -25.80 3.89 -16.21
N LYS A 586 -26.79 3.51 -17.04
CA LYS A 586 -28.19 3.35 -16.61
C LYS A 586 -28.35 2.26 -15.54
N LEU A 587 -27.65 1.13 -15.70
CA LEU A 587 -27.65 0.03 -14.73
C LEU A 587 -27.01 0.46 -13.41
N VAL A 588 -25.88 1.16 -13.47
CA VAL A 588 -25.20 1.70 -12.27
C VAL A 588 -26.14 2.67 -11.54
N CYS A 589 -26.81 3.58 -12.24
CA CYS A 589 -27.78 4.50 -11.62
C CYS A 589 -28.94 3.73 -10.93
N ALA A 590 -29.45 2.66 -11.54
CA ALA A 590 -30.45 1.82 -10.89
C ALA A 590 -29.90 1.08 -9.65
N ALA A 591 -28.63 0.66 -9.68
CA ALA A 591 -27.96 0.04 -8.55
C ALA A 591 -27.63 1.05 -7.43
N CYS A 592 -27.41 2.33 -7.73
CA CYS A 592 -27.21 3.38 -6.72
C CYS A 592 -28.42 3.58 -5.80
N ARG A 593 -29.61 3.07 -6.18
CA ARG A 593 -30.83 3.14 -5.36
C ARG A 593 -30.99 2.00 -4.35
N GLN A 594 -30.05 1.08 -4.32
CA GLN A 594 -30.01 0.04 -3.28
C GLN A 594 -29.70 0.67 -1.91
N ALA A 595 -30.14 0.01 -0.84
CA ALA A 595 -29.87 0.49 0.51
C ALA A 595 -28.37 0.32 0.84
N GLY A 596 -27.79 1.30 1.53
CA GLY A 596 -26.39 1.22 1.99
C GLY A 596 -25.34 1.40 0.90
N VAL A 597 -25.69 1.96 -0.26
CA VAL A 597 -24.70 2.35 -1.28
C VAL A 597 -23.82 3.47 -0.74
N LEU A 598 -22.50 3.28 -0.85
CA LEU A 598 -21.49 4.23 -0.41
C LEU A 598 -20.90 5.04 -1.57
N GLY A 599 -20.68 4.40 -2.72
CA GLY A 599 -20.01 5.03 -3.87
C GLY A 599 -20.03 4.13 -5.10
N VAL A 600 -19.58 4.68 -6.23
CA VAL A 600 -19.44 3.97 -7.50
C VAL A 600 -17.97 3.94 -7.89
N TYR A 601 -17.32 2.78 -7.84
CA TYR A 601 -15.96 2.60 -8.36
C TYR A 601 -16.02 2.31 -9.86
N ALA A 602 -15.51 3.24 -10.68
CA ALA A 602 -15.45 3.14 -12.14
C ALA A 602 -14.31 4.02 -12.69
N ASN A 603 -13.73 3.63 -13.84
CA ASN A 603 -12.73 4.41 -14.59
C ASN A 603 -11.58 4.95 -13.70
N GLY A 604 -11.02 4.12 -12.82
CA GLY A 604 -9.90 4.51 -11.98
C GLY A 604 -10.23 5.53 -10.88
N THR A 605 -11.50 5.69 -10.49
CA THR A 605 -11.88 6.51 -9.32
C THR A 605 -13.19 6.06 -8.67
N VAL A 606 -13.50 6.60 -7.48
CA VAL A 606 -14.79 6.38 -6.80
C VAL A 606 -15.62 7.65 -6.83
N TYR A 607 -16.80 7.58 -7.43
CA TYR A 607 -17.75 8.67 -7.53
C TYR A 607 -18.76 8.64 -6.40
N GLN A 608 -19.17 9.83 -5.95
CA GLN A 608 -20.32 9.98 -5.08
C GLN A 608 -21.59 9.57 -5.87
N PRO A 609 -22.52 8.76 -5.31
CA PRO A 609 -23.67 8.24 -6.04
C PRO A 609 -24.53 9.35 -6.67
N GLU A 610 -24.81 10.43 -5.94
CA GLU A 610 -25.63 11.54 -6.45
C GLU A 610 -24.93 12.31 -7.56
N PHE A 611 -23.60 12.44 -7.49
CA PHE A 611 -22.81 13.04 -8.56
C PHE A 611 -22.85 12.17 -9.81
N TYR A 612 -22.72 10.86 -9.65
CA TYR A 612 -22.78 9.91 -10.76
C TYR A 612 -24.16 9.94 -11.45
N GLU A 613 -25.26 9.90 -10.68
CA GLU A 613 -26.62 10.04 -11.22
C GLU A 613 -26.84 11.41 -11.90
N GLY A 614 -26.30 12.49 -11.31
CA GLY A 614 -26.38 13.83 -11.88
C GLY A 614 -25.67 13.94 -13.23
N ALA A 615 -24.48 13.37 -13.36
CA ALA A 615 -23.73 13.31 -14.62
C ALA A 615 -24.45 12.46 -15.68
N ALA A 616 -25.14 11.39 -15.27
CA ALA A 616 -25.93 10.56 -16.17
C ALA A 616 -27.13 11.31 -16.79
N GLY A 617 -27.61 12.38 -16.14
CA GLY A 617 -28.71 13.22 -16.63
C GLY A 617 -28.46 13.86 -18.00
N MET A 618 -27.20 14.05 -18.40
CA MET A 618 -26.87 14.58 -19.73
C MET A 618 -27.36 13.69 -20.88
N MET A 619 -27.62 12.40 -20.62
CA MET A 619 -28.20 11.48 -21.59
C MET A 619 -29.63 11.84 -22.00
N GLU A 620 -30.38 12.60 -21.19
CA GLU A 620 -31.75 13.02 -21.53
C GLU A 620 -31.78 13.89 -22.81
N ASP A 621 -30.74 14.69 -23.00
CA ASP A 621 -30.54 15.56 -24.18
C ASP A 621 -29.77 14.86 -25.31
N GLY A 622 -29.45 13.57 -25.15
CA GLY A 622 -28.70 12.75 -26.11
C GLY A 622 -27.16 12.87 -26.01
N SER A 623 -26.66 13.76 -25.17
CA SER A 623 -25.22 13.94 -24.95
C SER A 623 -24.58 12.72 -24.28
N LEU A 624 -23.28 12.52 -24.48
CA LEU A 624 -22.53 11.48 -23.78
C LEU A 624 -22.41 11.84 -22.28
N PRO A 625 -22.60 10.89 -21.37
CA PRO A 625 -22.36 11.10 -19.94
C PRO A 625 -20.85 11.02 -19.66
N LEU A 626 -20.05 11.91 -20.26
CA LEU A 626 -18.59 11.78 -20.34
C LEU A 626 -17.92 11.59 -18.97
N LEU A 627 -18.39 12.30 -17.94
CA LEU A 627 -17.84 12.19 -16.59
C LEU A 627 -18.12 10.84 -15.91
N ASN A 628 -19.13 10.09 -16.36
CA ASN A 628 -19.36 8.71 -15.95
C ASN A 628 -18.50 7.70 -16.72
N LEU A 629 -17.92 8.11 -17.85
CA LEU A 629 -17.25 7.21 -18.81
C LEU A 629 -15.73 7.39 -18.84
N VAL A 630 -15.24 8.59 -18.57
CA VAL A 630 -13.83 8.93 -18.60
C VAL A 630 -13.48 9.79 -17.39
N TRP A 631 -12.51 9.34 -16.60
CA TRP A 631 -11.95 10.11 -15.50
C TRP A 631 -10.72 10.89 -15.97
N PRO A 632 -10.70 12.23 -15.83
CA PRO A 632 -9.52 13.04 -16.05
C PRO A 632 -8.72 13.16 -14.74
N GLY A 633 -7.73 12.31 -14.54
CA GLY A 633 -6.85 12.36 -13.37
C GLY A 633 -5.80 13.46 -13.48
N LEU A 634 -5.38 14.00 -12.34
CA LEU A 634 -4.39 15.08 -12.23
C LEU A 634 -3.33 14.73 -11.19
N TYR A 635 -2.06 14.98 -11.50
CA TYR A 635 -0.95 14.79 -10.57
C TYR A 635 0.18 15.78 -10.84
N ARG A 636 1.10 15.98 -9.89
CA ARG A 636 2.25 16.89 -10.05
C ARG A 636 3.57 16.15 -10.13
N ARG A 637 4.46 16.66 -10.97
CA ARG A 637 5.88 16.27 -11.10
C ARG A 637 6.77 17.50 -10.90
N GLU A 638 8.08 17.31 -10.80
CA GLU A 638 9.04 18.42 -10.73
C GLU A 638 8.92 19.38 -11.93
N GLY A 639 8.51 18.87 -13.10
CA GLY A 639 8.37 19.66 -14.33
C GLY A 639 7.07 20.45 -14.47
N GLY A 640 6.00 20.13 -13.72
CA GLY A 640 4.71 20.81 -13.83
C GLY A 640 3.50 19.96 -13.42
N LEU A 641 2.31 20.41 -13.82
CA LEU A 641 1.07 19.67 -13.64
C LEU A 641 0.90 18.65 -14.78
N CYS A 642 0.56 17.42 -14.45
CA CYS A 642 0.25 16.36 -15.40
C CYS A 642 -1.22 15.98 -15.32
N ALA A 643 -1.74 15.44 -16.42
CA ALA A 643 -3.09 14.89 -16.50
C ALA A 643 -3.10 13.58 -17.29
N TYR A 644 -4.07 12.72 -17.00
CA TYR A 644 -4.30 11.47 -17.71
C TYR A 644 -5.80 11.16 -17.83
N THR A 645 -6.19 10.40 -18.84
CA THR A 645 -7.53 9.81 -18.92
C THR A 645 -7.52 8.40 -18.36
N ASP A 646 -8.64 7.97 -17.80
CA ASP A 646 -8.94 6.57 -17.50
C ASP A 646 -10.36 6.27 -17.98
N GLY A 647 -10.53 5.21 -18.78
CA GLY A 647 -11.82 4.79 -19.35
C GLY A 647 -11.86 4.77 -20.88
N MET A 648 -10.92 5.43 -21.57
CA MET A 648 -10.85 5.45 -23.04
C MET A 648 -10.64 4.05 -23.62
N ARG A 649 -9.91 3.17 -22.90
CA ARG A 649 -9.65 1.80 -23.33
C ARG A 649 -10.92 0.95 -23.49
N ALA A 650 -11.97 1.21 -22.70
CA ALA A 650 -13.25 0.52 -22.83
C ALA A 650 -13.94 0.81 -24.18
N PHE A 651 -13.56 1.91 -24.85
CA PHE A 651 -14.04 2.29 -26.19
C PHE A 651 -13.09 1.88 -27.32
N GLY A 652 -12.05 1.10 -27.01
CA GLY A 652 -11.03 0.76 -27.99
C GLY A 652 -10.19 1.97 -28.41
N ARG A 653 -9.92 2.88 -27.47
CA ARG A 653 -9.06 4.07 -27.66
C ARG A 653 -7.92 4.05 -26.64
N ASP A 654 -6.73 4.52 -27.04
CA ASP A 654 -5.61 4.65 -26.10
C ASP A 654 -5.94 5.69 -25.01
N GLU A 655 -5.46 5.46 -23.80
CA GLU A 655 -5.47 6.53 -22.78
C GLU A 655 -4.52 7.66 -23.20
N MET A 656 -4.86 8.88 -22.80
CA MET A 656 -4.13 10.09 -23.13
C MET A 656 -3.47 10.67 -21.88
N GLU A 657 -2.28 11.23 -22.04
CA GLU A 657 -1.56 11.94 -20.99
C GLU A 657 -1.05 13.30 -21.48
N VAL A 658 -1.09 14.29 -20.60
CA VAL A 658 -0.42 15.58 -20.77
C VAL A 658 0.60 15.69 -19.65
N LEU A 659 1.86 15.94 -20.00
CA LEU A 659 2.97 15.92 -19.05
C LEU A 659 3.55 17.32 -18.85
N ASP A 660 3.89 17.64 -17.60
CA ASP A 660 4.63 18.83 -17.18
C ASP A 660 4.06 20.15 -17.75
N ALA A 661 2.73 20.29 -17.76
CA ALA A 661 2.04 21.48 -18.24
C ALA A 661 2.12 22.64 -17.23
N GLY A 662 2.36 23.85 -17.73
CA GLY A 662 2.24 25.10 -16.99
C GLY A 662 0.81 25.63 -16.93
N ALA A 663 -0.15 24.78 -16.58
CA ALA A 663 -1.59 25.06 -16.62
C ALA A 663 -2.22 25.08 -15.22
N GLU A 664 -3.36 25.77 -15.08
CA GLU A 664 -4.21 25.62 -13.89
C GLU A 664 -4.98 24.28 -13.96
N PRO A 665 -5.27 23.62 -12.80
CA PRO A 665 -5.92 22.32 -12.77
C PRO A 665 -7.25 22.23 -13.53
N GLY A 666 -8.06 23.28 -13.47
CA GLY A 666 -9.35 23.35 -14.17
C GLY A 666 -9.20 23.35 -15.69
N ASP A 667 -8.25 24.11 -16.20
CA ASP A 667 -8.00 24.26 -17.64
C ASP A 667 -7.44 22.97 -18.23
N LEU A 668 -6.51 22.33 -17.52
CA LEU A 668 -5.91 21.08 -17.98
C LEU A 668 -6.93 19.92 -17.96
N ARG A 669 -7.77 19.86 -16.93
CA ARG A 669 -8.88 18.90 -16.85
C ARG A 669 -9.87 19.10 -18.00
N GLY A 670 -10.29 20.35 -18.23
CA GLY A 670 -11.21 20.70 -19.32
C GLY A 670 -10.64 20.32 -20.68
N PHE A 671 -9.40 20.72 -20.95
CA PHE A 671 -8.68 20.38 -22.17
C PHE A 671 -8.68 18.87 -22.46
N LEU A 672 -8.38 18.04 -21.47
CA LEU A 672 -8.32 16.60 -21.67
C LEU A 672 -9.70 15.98 -21.90
N LEU A 673 -10.72 16.46 -21.18
CA LEU A 673 -12.11 16.07 -21.40
C LEU A 673 -12.61 16.46 -22.79
N ASP A 674 -12.27 17.66 -23.29
CA ASP A 674 -12.68 18.11 -24.63
C ASP A 674 -12.08 17.21 -25.73
N ILE A 675 -10.84 16.74 -25.56
CA ILE A 675 -10.25 15.75 -26.47
C ILE A 675 -10.97 14.41 -26.37
N ALA A 676 -11.22 13.92 -25.14
CA ALA A 676 -11.91 12.65 -24.92
C ALA A 676 -13.31 12.67 -25.54
N ASP A 677 -14.06 13.74 -25.33
CA ASP A 677 -15.38 13.96 -25.93
C ASP A 677 -15.31 13.91 -27.45
N TYR A 678 -14.40 14.69 -28.05
CA TYR A 678 -14.19 14.70 -29.50
C TYR A 678 -13.88 13.30 -30.06
N VAL A 679 -12.96 12.57 -29.40
CA VAL A 679 -12.53 11.23 -29.79
C VAL A 679 -13.70 10.24 -29.75
N LEU A 680 -14.51 10.29 -28.69
CA LEU A 680 -15.64 9.38 -28.52
C LEU A 680 -16.83 9.74 -29.41
N GLU A 681 -17.29 11.00 -29.41
CA GLU A 681 -18.44 11.44 -30.21
C GLU A 681 -18.22 11.28 -31.72
N ASN A 682 -17.00 11.55 -32.20
CA ASN A 682 -16.67 11.48 -33.62
C ASN A 682 -16.06 10.12 -34.02
N GLY A 683 -15.89 9.20 -33.07
CA GLY A 683 -15.28 7.90 -33.29
C GLY A 683 -13.84 7.97 -33.83
N VAL A 684 -13.11 9.06 -33.56
CA VAL A 684 -11.76 9.29 -34.07
C VAL A 684 -10.76 8.39 -33.35
N ALA A 685 -9.75 7.89 -34.07
CA ALA A 685 -8.61 7.20 -33.48
C ALA A 685 -7.35 8.01 -33.76
N LEU A 686 -6.86 8.71 -32.73
CA LEU A 686 -5.65 9.53 -32.80
C LEU A 686 -4.41 8.64 -32.93
N GLN A 687 -3.45 9.06 -33.77
CA GLN A 687 -2.24 8.29 -34.04
C GLN A 687 -0.95 9.05 -33.71
N ASP A 688 0.13 8.29 -33.52
CA ASP A 688 1.46 8.86 -33.34
C ASP A 688 1.89 9.72 -34.54
N GLY A 689 2.45 10.89 -34.25
CA GLY A 689 2.92 11.84 -35.27
C GLY A 689 1.81 12.70 -35.88
N GLU A 690 0.55 12.48 -35.52
CA GLU A 690 -0.54 13.39 -35.87
C GLU A 690 -0.50 14.66 -35.00
N THR A 691 -1.36 15.62 -35.37
CA THR A 691 -1.58 16.84 -34.59
C THR A 691 -3.05 17.07 -34.35
N ILE A 692 -3.42 17.50 -33.15
CA ILE A 692 -4.77 17.96 -32.81
C ILE A 692 -4.77 19.46 -32.54
N GLY A 693 -5.89 20.14 -32.76
CA GLY A 693 -6.01 21.57 -32.47
C GLY A 693 -7.45 22.02 -32.42
N PHE A 694 -7.73 22.98 -31.53
CA PHE A 694 -9.06 23.52 -31.26
C PHE A 694 -9.33 24.86 -31.97
N GLY A 695 -8.40 25.31 -32.81
CA GLY A 695 -8.51 26.51 -33.66
C GLY A 695 -7.74 26.36 -34.98
N GLU A 696 -7.95 27.29 -35.93
CA GLU A 696 -7.40 27.17 -37.30
C GLU A 696 -5.86 27.00 -37.32
N ASP A 697 -5.16 27.69 -36.41
CA ASP A 697 -3.70 27.75 -36.34
C ASP A 697 -3.06 26.84 -35.28
N GLN A 698 -3.85 26.20 -34.40
CA GLN A 698 -3.29 25.35 -33.33
C GLN A 698 -2.95 23.95 -33.86
N ARG A 699 -1.71 23.49 -33.61
CA ARG A 699 -1.24 22.16 -33.96
C ARG A 699 -0.43 21.59 -32.80
N LEU A 700 -1.09 20.79 -31.97
CA LEU A 700 -0.51 20.10 -30.82
C LEU A 700 -0.05 18.72 -31.25
N ALA A 701 1.24 18.42 -31.12
CA ALA A 701 1.79 17.14 -31.52
C ALA A 701 1.28 16.02 -30.62
N ILE A 702 0.97 14.87 -31.23
CA ILE A 702 0.58 13.63 -30.57
C ILE A 702 1.73 12.64 -30.71
N THR A 703 2.10 12.00 -29.61
CA THR A 703 3.09 10.92 -29.63
C THR A 703 2.57 9.72 -28.86
N ARG A 704 2.64 8.52 -29.43
CA ARG A 704 2.21 7.30 -28.73
C ARG A 704 3.43 6.63 -28.13
N SER A 705 3.50 6.52 -26.82
CA SER A 705 4.67 6.00 -26.07
C SER A 705 4.25 5.25 -24.81
N ALA A 706 5.21 4.66 -24.09
CA ALA A 706 4.90 4.02 -22.82
C ALA A 706 4.22 5.00 -21.86
N GLY A 707 3.20 4.52 -21.15
CA GLY A 707 2.49 5.27 -20.12
C GLY A 707 3.44 5.75 -19.02
N VAL A 708 3.18 6.94 -18.50
CA VAL A 708 3.85 7.46 -17.29
C VAL A 708 2.99 7.12 -16.08
N TRP A 709 1.68 7.38 -16.17
CA TRP A 709 0.71 6.93 -15.18
C TRP A 709 0.26 5.47 -15.42
N HIS A 710 -0.08 5.14 -16.67
CA HIS A 710 -0.65 3.85 -17.03
C HIS A 710 0.38 2.78 -17.35
N GLN A 711 0.05 1.52 -17.05
CA GLN A 711 0.76 0.40 -17.66
C GLN A 711 0.31 0.20 -19.12
N GLY A 712 1.28 0.04 -20.03
CA GLY A 712 1.03 -0.09 -21.47
C GLY A 712 1.42 1.16 -22.24
N MET A 713 0.81 1.34 -23.42
CA MET A 713 1.02 2.49 -24.29
C MET A 713 -0.08 3.55 -24.08
N THR A 714 0.28 4.82 -24.25
CA THR A 714 -0.62 5.98 -24.13
C THR A 714 -0.28 7.02 -25.18
N LEU A 715 -1.20 7.94 -25.47
CA LEU A 715 -0.98 9.11 -26.31
C LEU A 715 -0.55 10.30 -25.45
N LYS A 716 0.62 10.86 -25.71
CA LYS A 716 1.07 12.12 -25.11
C LYS A 716 0.66 13.27 -26.00
N ILE A 717 -0.02 14.24 -25.41
CA ILE A 717 -0.52 15.43 -26.11
C ILE A 717 0.13 16.67 -25.50
N GLN A 718 0.73 17.50 -26.35
CA GLN A 718 1.29 18.77 -25.90
C GLN A 718 0.18 19.73 -25.46
N TYR A 719 0.42 20.45 -24.36
CA TYR A 719 -0.47 21.50 -23.91
C TYR A 719 0.00 22.88 -24.37
N ALA A 720 -0.92 23.65 -24.94
CA ALA A 720 -0.75 25.08 -25.15
C ALA A 720 -2.04 25.79 -24.72
N PRO A 721 -1.97 26.88 -23.93
CA PRO A 721 -3.15 27.63 -23.52
C PRO A 721 -3.89 28.17 -24.75
N MET A 722 -5.22 28.14 -24.70
CA MET A 722 -6.05 28.71 -25.77
C MET A 722 -5.80 30.23 -25.87
N PRO A 723 -5.75 30.81 -27.08
CA PRO A 723 -5.71 32.26 -27.21
C PRO A 723 -6.96 32.85 -26.55
N GLU A 724 -6.79 33.86 -25.70
CA GLU A 724 -7.93 34.66 -25.21
C GLU A 724 -8.55 35.38 -26.43
N ASP A 725 -9.85 35.14 -26.67
CA ASP A 725 -10.66 35.85 -27.68
C ASP A 725 -10.85 37.35 -27.38
#